data_AF-A0A1A3ICN8-F1
#
_entry.id   AF-A0A1A3ICN8-F1
#
_cell.length_a   1.000
_cell.length_b   1.000
_cell.length_c   1.000
_cell.angle_alpha   90.00
_cell.angle_beta   90.00
_cell.angle_gamma   90.00
#
_symmetry.space_group_name_H-M   'P 1'
#
loop_
_entity.id
_entity.type
_entity.pdbx_description
1 polymer ?
#
loop_
_entity_poly.entity_id
_entity_poly.type
_entity_poly.pdbx_seq_one_letter_code
_entity_poly.pdbx_strand_id
1 'polypeptide(L)'
;MSSRGGYVTLSASTSAPTDLSRLLGEPFDDSDEVIARAVAEASVPALLMSMVHMTGDMGLLEELPGPFMLIAMDLQGAMSEPDKEIVRKRAFDVIREYRDRGCPPPFVPDAEQMRVMLDVMSAGQVKEEHVDYVAADLRFSDADQCGPVLESTPEQRSGFPVVVIGCGEAGLLAGIKLKAAGIPFTIIEKQSEVGGTWLANRYPGCRVDIANQYYAYSFEPLDHWTHYFSEQPEILKYLNDVAARHDIAPQVRFNTKVTSASWDEDSATWRVMVRAADGSEETLTARALICAVGQFSNPVIPDINGAKEFRGPAFHTADWRDDVDLAGKRVAVIGAGASGFQLVPAIAQSAQHVDVYQRTPQWMAPNPIYHDAIPDGARWAIRHLPYYGRWSRFVSWWPIADALDEQVTIDPGWDNGGLSCSESNHAIREMFIAWMRVFCSDEELLAKVTPNYPPMGKRTLQDNGTWLTTLQRDDVKLITDRIAGLTSDGVTTVDGTHRPADVVVWATGFDVNHQLGPLNIRGRDGVELNTAWGDSAYAYLGITVPGFPNFFCMFGPGTNAVNGASIIYNSECQMRYIMGSIDMVLAGEFGSAAVRADVCDDYNRRSQERLKRMVYSHPAVSTSYYKNAAGHVPTLYGFRIFDYWKWTNRPNADEYELRP
;
A
#
# COMPACT_ATOMS: atom_id res chain seq x y z
N MET A 1 -2.08 27.04 -28.53
CA MET A 1 -3.52 27.08 -28.85
C MET A 1 -4.25 26.38 -27.72
N SER A 2 -5.18 27.08 -27.07
CA SER A 2 -5.90 26.65 -25.87
C SER A 2 -6.95 25.59 -26.26
N SER A 3 -6.81 24.36 -25.77
CA SER A 3 -7.86 23.35 -25.80
C SER A 3 -8.54 23.31 -24.43
N ARG A 4 -9.74 23.88 -24.34
CA ARG A 4 -10.66 23.72 -23.22
C ARG A 4 -11.12 22.26 -23.15
N GLY A 5 -10.76 21.55 -22.09
CA GLY A 5 -11.34 20.24 -21.77
C GLY A 5 -12.74 20.43 -21.21
N GLY A 6 -13.77 20.18 -22.01
CA GLY A 6 -15.14 20.02 -21.53
C GLY A 6 -15.34 18.58 -21.09
N TYR A 7 -15.84 18.37 -19.88
CA TYR A 7 -16.27 17.05 -19.41
C TYR A 7 -17.42 16.55 -20.29
N VAL A 8 -17.18 15.48 -21.04
CA VAL A 8 -18.20 14.79 -21.84
C VAL A 8 -18.99 13.88 -20.91
N THR A 9 -20.30 14.11 -20.85
CA THR A 9 -21.27 13.20 -20.22
C THR A 9 -21.34 11.91 -21.03
N LEU A 10 -21.11 10.75 -20.41
CA LEU A 10 -21.08 9.45 -21.10
C LEU A 10 -22.48 8.98 -21.51
N SER A 11 -22.61 8.56 -22.79
CA SER A 11 -23.60 7.59 -23.22
C SER A 11 -23.09 6.17 -22.93
N ALA A 12 -23.96 5.31 -22.40
CA ALA A 12 -23.65 3.95 -21.96
C ALA A 12 -22.96 3.09 -23.04
N SER A 13 -21.76 2.59 -22.72
CA SER A 13 -21.05 1.52 -23.43
C SER A 13 -21.17 0.23 -22.61
N THR A 14 -21.50 -0.87 -23.28
CA THR A 14 -21.82 -2.18 -22.71
C THR A 14 -20.56 -2.98 -22.36
N SER A 15 -20.01 -2.74 -21.18
CA SER A 15 -19.25 -3.72 -20.39
C SER A 15 -19.88 -3.74 -19.01
N ALA A 16 -20.10 -4.93 -18.42
CA ALA A 16 -20.88 -5.11 -17.20
C ALA A 16 -20.59 -4.00 -16.17
N PRO A 17 -21.59 -3.18 -15.80
CA PRO A 17 -21.34 -2.08 -14.89
C PRO A 17 -20.99 -2.69 -13.54
N THR A 18 -19.75 -2.50 -13.10
CA THR A 18 -19.51 -2.32 -11.67
C THR A 18 -20.56 -1.31 -11.25
N ASP A 19 -21.43 -1.68 -10.31
CA ASP A 19 -22.56 -0.84 -9.91
C ASP A 19 -22.03 0.46 -9.28
N LEU A 20 -21.72 1.44 -10.13
CA LEU A 20 -21.10 2.70 -9.76
C LEU A 20 -21.96 3.44 -8.73
N SER A 21 -23.27 3.15 -8.69
CA SER A 21 -24.16 3.67 -7.65
C SER A 21 -23.68 3.34 -6.24
N ARG A 22 -23.07 2.17 -6.02
CA ARG A 22 -22.52 1.76 -4.72
C ARG A 22 -21.29 2.58 -4.31
N LEU A 23 -20.59 3.19 -5.27
CA LEU A 23 -19.45 4.08 -5.01
C LEU A 23 -19.91 5.50 -4.68
N LEU A 24 -21.14 5.84 -5.07
CA LEU A 24 -21.74 7.15 -4.93
C LEU A 24 -22.70 7.23 -3.75
N GLY A 25 -23.19 6.11 -3.21
CA GLY A 25 -24.15 6.03 -2.12
C GLY A 25 -25.45 5.33 -2.56
N GLU A 26 -25.90 4.33 -1.79
CA GLU A 26 -27.13 3.60 -2.04
C GLU A 26 -28.35 4.36 -1.48
N PRO A 27 -29.49 4.44 -2.22
CA PRO A 27 -30.74 4.96 -1.68
C PRO A 27 -31.16 4.27 -0.37
N PHE A 28 -31.84 5.01 0.50
CA PHE A 28 -32.26 4.55 1.83
C PHE A 28 -33.61 5.13 2.22
N ASP A 29 -34.33 4.43 3.08
CA ASP A 29 -35.60 4.86 3.70
C ASP A 29 -35.59 4.66 5.23
N ASP A 30 -34.40 4.51 5.81
CA ASP A 30 -34.17 4.27 7.24
C ASP A 30 -34.78 5.35 8.15
N SER A 31 -35.08 4.96 9.39
CA SER A 31 -35.68 5.84 10.40
C SER A 31 -34.75 6.98 10.81
N ASP A 32 -35.35 8.04 11.37
CA ASP A 32 -34.60 9.16 11.96
C ASP A 32 -33.62 8.71 13.04
N GLU A 33 -33.93 7.63 13.79
CA GLU A 33 -33.02 7.08 14.80
C GLU A 33 -31.75 6.48 14.18
N VAL A 34 -31.90 5.77 13.05
CA VAL A 34 -30.76 5.22 12.31
C VAL A 34 -29.89 6.35 11.75
N ILE A 35 -30.51 7.37 11.16
CA ILE A 35 -29.79 8.55 10.63
C ILE A 35 -29.07 9.30 11.75
N ALA A 36 -29.70 9.52 12.89
CA ALA A 36 -29.09 10.21 14.03
C ALA A 36 -27.83 9.47 14.52
N ARG A 37 -27.91 8.14 14.63
CA ARG A 37 -26.74 7.31 14.98
C ARG A 37 -25.64 7.41 13.92
N ALA A 38 -25.99 7.33 12.63
CA ALA A 38 -25.04 7.45 11.54
C ALA A 38 -24.27 8.78 11.57
N VAL A 39 -24.98 9.88 11.80
CA VAL A 39 -24.40 11.23 11.90
C VAL A 39 -23.48 11.35 13.11
N ALA A 40 -23.83 10.76 14.26
CA ALA A 40 -23.02 10.82 15.46
C ALA A 40 -21.66 10.14 15.29
N GLU A 41 -21.62 9.01 14.58
CA GLU A 41 -20.44 8.15 14.43
C GLU A 41 -19.59 8.49 13.18
N ALA A 42 -20.09 9.32 12.27
CA ALA A 42 -19.42 9.66 11.03
C ALA A 42 -18.23 10.64 11.20
N SER A 43 -17.25 10.54 10.29
CA SER A 43 -16.32 11.61 9.95
C SER A 43 -17.05 12.90 9.56
N VAL A 44 -16.90 13.94 10.37
CA VAL A 44 -17.53 15.25 10.14
C VAL A 44 -17.04 15.94 8.86
N PRO A 45 -15.73 15.94 8.52
CA PRO A 45 -15.27 16.47 7.24
C PRO A 45 -15.95 15.81 6.03
N ALA A 46 -16.09 14.48 6.05
CA ALA A 46 -16.77 13.76 4.97
C ALA A 46 -18.28 14.02 4.93
N LEU A 47 -18.94 14.21 6.09
CA LEU A 47 -20.34 14.63 6.16
C LEU A 47 -20.55 16.00 5.51
N LEU A 48 -19.67 16.97 5.79
CA LEU A 48 -19.76 18.32 5.22
C LEU A 48 -19.78 18.27 3.69
N MET A 49 -18.86 17.50 3.08
CA MET A 49 -18.82 17.35 1.63
C MET A 49 -20.04 16.57 1.09
N SER A 50 -20.48 15.53 1.81
CA SER A 50 -21.66 14.76 1.42
C SER A 50 -22.95 15.60 1.45
N MET A 51 -23.08 16.55 2.39
CA MET A 51 -24.20 17.50 2.41
C MET A 51 -24.27 18.33 1.14
N VAL A 52 -23.14 18.84 0.64
CA VAL A 52 -23.08 19.58 -0.63
C VAL A 52 -23.58 18.70 -1.79
N HIS A 53 -23.20 17.42 -1.81
CA HIS A 53 -23.70 16.49 -2.81
C HIS A 53 -25.22 16.20 -2.69
N MET A 54 -25.78 16.21 -1.47
CA MET A 54 -27.21 16.00 -1.24
C MET A 54 -28.06 17.23 -1.62
N THR A 55 -27.53 18.44 -1.45
CA THR A 55 -28.29 19.69 -1.60
C THR A 55 -28.00 20.43 -2.92
N GLY A 56 -26.77 20.31 -3.43
CA GLY A 56 -26.23 21.19 -4.48
C GLY A 56 -25.88 22.60 -3.98
N ASP A 57 -25.88 22.82 -2.66
CA ASP A 57 -25.65 24.12 -2.03
C ASP A 57 -24.21 24.28 -1.56
N MET A 58 -23.44 25.05 -2.32
CA MET A 58 -22.05 25.39 -1.97
C MET A 58 -21.95 26.35 -0.77
N GLY A 59 -23.02 27.09 -0.44
CA GLY A 59 -23.05 28.03 0.69
C GLY A 59 -22.83 27.36 2.04
N LEU A 60 -23.15 26.06 2.15
CA LEU A 60 -22.86 25.25 3.34
C LEU A 60 -21.38 25.29 3.75
N LEU A 61 -20.46 25.46 2.80
CA LEU A 61 -19.03 25.51 3.06
C LEU A 61 -18.58 26.84 3.67
N GLU A 62 -19.36 27.91 3.52
CA GLU A 62 -19.13 29.21 4.15
C GLU A 62 -19.86 29.33 5.50
N GLU A 63 -21.05 28.72 5.60
CA GLU A 63 -21.91 28.80 6.78
C GLU A 63 -21.45 27.92 7.94
N LEU A 64 -20.88 26.75 7.65
CA LEU A 64 -20.54 25.74 8.65
C LEU A 64 -19.04 25.73 8.96
N PRO A 65 -18.64 25.38 10.19
CA PRO A 65 -17.24 25.20 10.51
C PRO A 65 -16.67 24.02 9.71
N GLY A 66 -15.51 24.24 9.09
CA GLY A 66 -14.75 23.24 8.35
C GLY A 66 -13.57 22.66 9.14
N PRO A 67 -12.83 21.71 8.55
CA PRO A 67 -11.58 21.20 9.10
C PRO A 67 -10.59 22.33 9.38
N PHE A 68 -9.90 22.27 10.52
CA PHE A 68 -8.79 23.20 10.81
C PHE A 68 -7.50 22.77 10.10
N MET A 69 -7.25 21.45 10.10
CA MET A 69 -6.16 20.80 9.36
C MET A 69 -6.48 19.31 9.27
N LEU A 70 -5.96 18.64 8.25
CA LEU A 70 -6.01 17.18 8.21
C LEU A 70 -4.75 16.61 8.87
N ILE A 71 -4.93 15.71 9.83
CA ILE A 71 -3.85 15.05 10.59
C ILE A 71 -3.86 13.57 10.25
N ALA A 72 -2.69 12.97 10.10
CA ALA A 72 -2.57 11.54 9.88
C ALA A 72 -3.30 10.75 10.98
N MET A 73 -4.10 9.76 10.57
CA MET A 73 -4.91 8.89 11.43
C MET A 73 -6.06 9.61 12.20
N ASP A 74 -6.29 10.90 11.96
CA ASP A 74 -7.48 11.61 12.44
C ASP A 74 -8.52 11.73 11.31
N LEU A 75 -9.74 11.25 11.58
CA LEU A 75 -10.85 11.34 10.64
C LEU A 75 -11.75 12.56 10.87
N GLN A 76 -11.41 13.41 11.84
CA GLN A 76 -12.27 14.50 12.32
C GLN A 76 -11.76 15.90 11.94
N GLY A 77 -10.67 16.00 11.19
CA GLY A 77 -10.17 17.28 10.63
C GLY A 77 -9.67 18.27 11.68
N ALA A 78 -9.15 17.76 12.80
CA ALA A 78 -8.72 18.55 13.96
C ALA A 78 -9.77 19.54 14.48
N MET A 79 -11.06 19.25 14.25
CA MET A 79 -12.17 20.11 14.66
C MET A 79 -12.47 19.98 16.16
N SER A 80 -12.92 21.08 16.77
CA SER A 80 -13.40 21.07 18.15
C SER A 80 -14.73 20.31 18.27
N GLU A 81 -15.02 19.71 19.44
CA GLU A 81 -16.33 19.05 19.65
C GLU A 81 -17.54 20.00 19.42
N PRO A 82 -17.52 21.27 19.90
CA PRO A 82 -18.60 22.21 19.58
C PRO A 82 -18.81 22.44 18.09
N ASP A 83 -17.74 22.58 17.30
CA ASP A 83 -17.84 22.78 15.85
C ASP A 83 -18.40 21.53 15.17
N LYS A 84 -17.92 20.35 15.58
CA LYS A 84 -18.44 19.08 15.07
C LYS A 84 -19.93 18.91 15.33
N GLU A 85 -20.42 19.32 16.49
CA GLU A 85 -21.84 19.24 16.83
C GLU A 85 -22.71 20.16 15.95
N ILE A 86 -22.21 21.35 15.59
CA ILE A 86 -22.89 22.26 14.65
C ILE A 86 -23.08 21.57 13.29
N VAL A 87 -22.02 20.96 12.76
CA VAL A 87 -22.08 20.26 11.46
C VAL A 87 -22.99 19.04 11.54
N ARG A 88 -22.87 18.22 12.60
CA ARG A 88 -23.71 17.03 12.79
C ARG A 88 -25.19 17.37 12.83
N LYS A 89 -25.57 18.40 13.58
CA LYS A 89 -26.96 18.85 13.65
C LYS A 89 -27.49 19.24 12.27
N ARG A 90 -26.71 20.00 11.48
CA ARG A 90 -27.09 20.36 10.11
C ARG A 90 -27.17 19.14 9.19
N ALA A 91 -26.22 18.20 9.32
CA ALA A 91 -26.19 16.97 8.54
C ALA A 91 -27.42 16.10 8.78
N PHE A 92 -27.87 15.98 10.03
CA PHE A 92 -29.09 15.23 10.36
C PHE A 92 -30.32 15.74 9.58
N ASP A 93 -30.53 17.06 9.56
CA ASP A 93 -31.64 17.67 8.83
C ASP A 93 -31.51 17.46 7.32
N VAL A 94 -30.31 17.70 6.77
CA VAL A 94 -30.02 17.53 5.32
C VAL A 94 -30.23 16.09 4.87
N ILE A 95 -29.77 15.10 5.64
CA ILE A 95 -29.88 13.67 5.30
C ILE A 95 -31.35 13.23 5.33
N ARG A 96 -32.12 13.69 6.33
CA ARG A 96 -33.57 13.46 6.37
C ARG A 96 -34.28 14.05 5.16
N GLU A 97 -34.00 15.31 4.82
CA GLU A 97 -34.62 15.95 3.65
C GLU A 97 -34.23 15.27 2.34
N TYR A 98 -32.99 14.77 2.23
CA TYR A 98 -32.54 13.99 1.07
C TYR A 98 -33.28 12.65 0.96
N ARG A 99 -33.45 11.93 2.07
CA ARG A 99 -34.27 10.71 2.16
C ARG A 99 -35.73 10.98 1.77
N ASP A 100 -36.34 12.01 2.34
CA ASP A 100 -37.76 12.32 2.17
C ASP A 100 -38.09 12.77 0.72
N ARG A 101 -37.08 13.24 -0.03
CA ARG A 101 -37.15 13.47 -1.49
C ARG A 101 -36.93 12.21 -2.34
N GLY A 102 -36.72 11.05 -1.71
CA GLY A 102 -36.49 9.77 -2.37
C GLY A 102 -35.05 9.56 -2.86
N CYS A 103 -34.05 10.13 -2.17
CA CYS A 103 -32.63 10.03 -2.52
C CYS A 103 -32.35 10.37 -4.00
N PRO A 104 -32.65 11.61 -4.45
CA PRO A 104 -32.43 12.01 -5.83
C PRO A 104 -30.96 11.89 -6.23
N PRO A 105 -30.63 11.81 -7.54
CA PRO A 105 -29.24 11.76 -7.99
C PRO A 105 -28.39 12.88 -7.35
N PRO A 106 -27.19 12.57 -6.84
CA PRO A 106 -26.39 13.56 -6.12
C PRO A 106 -25.86 14.63 -7.05
N PHE A 107 -25.65 15.83 -6.50
CA PHE A 107 -25.00 16.92 -7.19
C PHE A 107 -23.53 16.56 -7.51
N VAL A 108 -23.11 16.84 -8.74
CA VAL A 108 -21.72 16.66 -9.20
C VAL A 108 -21.12 18.04 -9.45
N PRO A 109 -20.13 18.47 -8.66
CA PRO A 109 -19.49 19.78 -8.83
C PRO A 109 -18.72 19.87 -10.15
N ASP A 110 -18.69 21.07 -10.75
CA ASP A 110 -17.74 21.38 -11.82
C ASP A 110 -16.32 21.59 -11.27
N ALA A 111 -15.36 21.88 -12.16
CA ALA A 111 -13.96 22.04 -11.78
C ALA A 111 -13.71 23.22 -10.82
N GLU A 112 -14.50 24.31 -10.90
CA GLU A 112 -14.35 25.46 -10.00
C GLU A 112 -14.93 25.12 -8.63
N GLN A 113 -16.11 24.51 -8.60
CA GLN A 113 -16.75 24.05 -7.36
C GLN A 113 -15.92 22.97 -6.66
N MET A 114 -15.31 22.05 -7.41
CA MET A 114 -14.41 21.04 -6.86
C MET A 114 -13.22 21.67 -6.14
N ARG A 115 -12.64 22.74 -6.71
CA ARG A 115 -11.55 23.47 -6.06
C ARG A 115 -11.97 24.04 -4.72
N VAL A 116 -13.16 24.64 -4.65
CA VAL A 116 -13.69 25.18 -3.39
C VAL A 116 -13.90 24.08 -2.35
N MET A 117 -14.48 22.94 -2.76
CA MET A 117 -14.65 21.79 -1.86
C MET A 117 -13.31 21.28 -1.32
N LEU A 118 -12.31 21.13 -2.20
CA LEU A 118 -10.98 20.66 -1.84
C LEU A 118 -10.21 21.66 -0.96
N ASP A 119 -10.34 22.95 -1.23
CA ASP A 119 -9.72 24.01 -0.41
C ASP A 119 -10.23 23.95 1.02
N VAL A 120 -11.56 23.91 1.21
CA VAL A 120 -12.19 23.79 2.54
C VAL A 120 -11.83 22.46 3.21
N MET A 121 -11.95 21.34 2.48
CA MET A 121 -11.70 20.01 3.01
C MET A 121 -10.25 19.81 3.49
N SER A 122 -9.30 20.41 2.78
CA SER A 122 -7.86 20.28 3.05
C SER A 122 -7.29 21.43 3.88
N ALA A 123 -8.11 22.38 4.33
CA ALA A 123 -7.66 23.63 4.96
C ALA A 123 -6.58 24.34 4.13
N GLY A 124 -6.77 24.42 2.81
CA GLY A 124 -5.87 25.07 1.86
C GLY A 124 -4.60 24.30 1.49
N GLN A 125 -4.47 23.04 1.93
CA GLN A 125 -3.29 22.22 1.60
C GLN A 125 -3.30 21.69 0.15
N VAL A 126 -4.48 21.44 -0.41
CA VAL A 126 -4.61 21.00 -1.82
C VAL A 126 -4.42 22.20 -2.74
N LYS A 127 -3.22 22.28 -3.33
CA LYS A 127 -2.86 23.28 -4.34
C LYS A 127 -3.50 22.98 -5.71
N GLU A 128 -3.54 23.98 -6.59
CA GLU A 128 -4.10 23.87 -7.95
C GLU A 128 -3.53 22.69 -8.75
N GLU A 129 -2.25 22.38 -8.60
CA GLU A 129 -1.62 21.25 -9.30
C GLU A 129 -2.22 19.88 -8.91
N HIS A 130 -2.77 19.75 -7.70
CA HIS A 130 -3.26 18.48 -7.17
C HIS A 130 -4.74 18.21 -7.45
N VAL A 131 -5.50 19.21 -7.92
CA VAL A 131 -6.96 19.14 -8.04
C VAL A 131 -7.40 17.96 -8.91
N ASP A 132 -6.79 17.82 -10.10
CA ASP A 132 -7.13 16.74 -11.03
C ASP A 132 -6.78 15.36 -10.47
N TYR A 133 -5.63 15.26 -9.78
CA TYR A 133 -5.16 14.04 -9.13
C TYR A 133 -6.11 13.60 -8.00
N VAL A 134 -6.51 14.52 -7.13
CA VAL A 134 -7.42 14.21 -6.03
C VAL A 134 -8.82 13.89 -6.56
N ALA A 135 -9.32 14.66 -7.54
CA ALA A 135 -10.63 14.41 -8.15
C ALA A 135 -10.69 13.04 -8.85
N ALA A 136 -9.57 12.60 -9.43
CA ALA A 136 -9.38 11.29 -10.01
C ALA A 136 -9.46 10.15 -8.97
N ASP A 137 -8.76 10.24 -7.83
CA ASP A 137 -8.88 9.23 -6.75
C ASP A 137 -10.31 9.21 -6.16
N LEU A 138 -10.94 10.37 -6.03
CA LEU A 138 -12.32 10.54 -5.52
C LEU A 138 -13.40 10.01 -6.47
N ARG A 139 -13.06 9.60 -7.71
CA ARG A 139 -13.99 9.07 -8.71
C ARG A 139 -15.04 10.07 -9.19
N PHE A 140 -14.66 11.33 -9.39
CA PHE A 140 -15.54 12.28 -10.09
C PHE A 140 -15.55 12.09 -11.61
N SER A 141 -14.61 11.32 -12.16
CA SER A 141 -14.64 10.84 -13.55
C SER A 141 -14.05 9.44 -13.67
N ASP A 142 -14.44 8.71 -14.71
CA ASP A 142 -13.88 7.37 -15.04
C ASP A 142 -12.55 7.43 -15.79
N ALA A 143 -12.18 8.63 -16.28
CA ALA A 143 -11.04 8.84 -17.18
C ALA A 143 -9.68 8.43 -16.56
N ASP A 144 -9.55 8.52 -15.24
CA ASP A 144 -8.29 8.17 -14.58
C ASP A 144 -8.08 6.65 -14.45
N GLN A 145 -9.14 5.85 -14.56
CA GLN A 145 -9.17 4.50 -13.97
C GLN A 145 -9.29 3.38 -14.97
N CYS A 146 -9.90 3.68 -16.11
CA CYS A 146 -9.70 2.89 -17.31
C CYS A 146 -8.37 3.23 -17.99
N GLY A 147 -7.67 4.27 -17.48
CA GLY A 147 -6.65 4.95 -18.25
C GLY A 147 -7.28 5.70 -19.42
N PRO A 148 -6.46 6.21 -20.35
CA PRO A 148 -6.99 6.76 -21.57
C PRO A 148 -7.78 5.72 -22.37
N VAL A 149 -8.69 6.21 -23.23
CA VAL A 149 -9.30 5.36 -24.25
C VAL A 149 -8.19 4.72 -25.07
N LEU A 150 -8.17 3.39 -25.11
CA LEU A 150 -7.22 2.61 -25.89
C LEU A 150 -7.50 2.82 -27.39
N GLU A 151 -6.46 3.14 -28.15
CA GLU A 151 -6.55 3.40 -29.59
C GLU A 151 -6.62 2.11 -30.42
N SER A 152 -6.12 1.00 -29.87
CA SER A 152 -6.21 -0.33 -30.47
C SER A 152 -7.66 -0.78 -30.70
N THR A 153 -7.86 -1.66 -31.68
CA THR A 153 -9.13 -2.33 -31.94
C THR A 153 -9.32 -3.53 -31.00
N PRO A 154 -10.58 -3.95 -30.73
CA PRO A 154 -10.86 -5.20 -30.01
C PRO A 154 -10.16 -6.42 -30.63
N GLU A 155 -10.09 -6.49 -31.96
CA GLU A 155 -9.43 -7.56 -32.70
C GLU A 155 -7.92 -7.59 -32.42
N GLN A 156 -7.24 -6.44 -32.48
CA GLN A 156 -5.82 -6.33 -32.11
C GLN A 156 -5.56 -6.80 -30.67
N ARG A 157 -6.40 -6.37 -29.73
CA ARG A 157 -6.29 -6.77 -28.31
C ARG A 157 -6.49 -8.27 -28.11
N SER A 158 -7.44 -8.88 -28.82
CA SER A 158 -7.69 -10.32 -28.76
C SER A 158 -6.51 -11.19 -29.26
N GLY A 159 -5.60 -10.60 -30.05
CA GLY A 159 -4.40 -11.25 -30.56
C GLY A 159 -3.14 -11.09 -29.70
N PHE A 160 -3.25 -10.52 -28.50
CA PHE A 160 -2.09 -10.15 -27.67
C PHE A 160 -2.07 -10.89 -26.32
N PRO A 161 -1.81 -12.20 -26.27
CA PRO A 161 -1.84 -12.96 -25.03
C PRO A 161 -0.79 -12.48 -24.02
N VAL A 162 -1.17 -12.33 -22.76
CA VAL A 162 -0.31 -11.88 -21.66
C VAL A 162 -0.16 -12.97 -20.60
N VAL A 163 1.06 -13.19 -20.10
CA VAL A 163 1.26 -13.98 -18.88
C VAL A 163 1.51 -13.03 -17.71
N VAL A 164 0.80 -13.26 -16.60
CA VAL A 164 0.99 -12.53 -15.34
C VAL A 164 1.59 -13.48 -14.31
N ILE A 165 2.65 -13.08 -13.62
CA ILE A 165 3.32 -13.88 -12.59
C ILE A 165 2.91 -13.36 -11.21
N GLY A 166 2.17 -14.19 -10.45
CA GLY A 166 1.63 -13.86 -9.14
C GLY A 166 0.17 -13.39 -9.20
N CYS A 167 -0.61 -13.80 -8.19
CA CYS A 167 -2.01 -13.46 -7.94
C CYS A 167 -2.18 -12.94 -6.50
N GLY A 168 -1.23 -12.10 -6.07
CA GLY A 168 -1.46 -11.13 -5.01
C GLY A 168 -2.31 -9.96 -5.52
N GLU A 169 -2.32 -8.87 -4.77
CA GLU A 169 -3.02 -7.63 -5.14
C GLU A 169 -2.70 -7.17 -6.58
N ALA A 170 -1.44 -6.82 -6.88
CA ALA A 170 -1.06 -6.35 -8.20
C ALA A 170 -1.43 -7.30 -9.36
N GLY A 171 -1.28 -8.61 -9.16
CA GLY A 171 -1.61 -9.62 -10.17
C GLY A 171 -3.11 -9.76 -10.41
N LEU A 172 -3.91 -9.68 -9.34
CA LEU A 172 -5.36 -9.62 -9.42
C LEU A 172 -5.82 -8.38 -10.20
N LEU A 173 -5.25 -7.21 -9.88
CA LEU A 173 -5.52 -5.97 -10.60
C LEU A 173 -5.19 -6.08 -12.10
N ALA A 174 -4.03 -6.65 -12.44
CA ALA A 174 -3.64 -6.87 -13.83
C ALA A 174 -4.68 -7.74 -14.56
N GLY A 175 -5.11 -8.85 -13.94
CA GLY A 175 -6.17 -9.70 -14.48
C GLY A 175 -7.49 -8.95 -14.72
N ILE A 176 -7.92 -8.13 -13.76
CA ILE A 176 -9.14 -7.32 -13.89
C ILE A 176 -9.05 -6.37 -15.09
N LYS A 177 -7.94 -5.62 -15.22
CA LYS A 177 -7.77 -4.62 -16.29
C LYS A 177 -7.58 -5.27 -17.67
N LEU A 178 -6.84 -6.38 -17.76
CA LEU A 178 -6.69 -7.14 -19.00
C LEU A 178 -8.03 -7.74 -19.46
N LYS A 179 -8.81 -8.31 -18.54
CA LYS A 179 -10.16 -8.83 -18.81
C LYS A 179 -11.09 -7.74 -19.33
N ALA A 180 -11.11 -6.59 -18.66
CA ALA A 180 -11.93 -5.44 -19.07
C ALA A 180 -11.56 -4.92 -20.46
N ALA A 181 -10.28 -4.98 -20.83
CA ALA A 181 -9.80 -4.59 -22.16
C ALA A 181 -10.01 -5.66 -23.25
N GLY A 182 -10.42 -6.88 -22.90
CA GLY A 182 -10.56 -7.98 -23.85
C GLY A 182 -9.21 -8.54 -24.34
N ILE A 183 -8.15 -8.38 -23.54
CA ILE A 183 -6.83 -8.94 -23.82
C ILE A 183 -6.76 -10.34 -23.18
N PRO A 184 -6.43 -11.42 -23.92
CA PRO A 184 -6.30 -12.75 -23.34
C PRO A 184 -5.13 -12.80 -22.36
N PHE A 185 -5.32 -13.48 -21.22
CA PHE A 185 -4.25 -13.61 -20.24
C PHE A 185 -4.29 -14.93 -19.47
N THR A 186 -3.18 -15.28 -18.84
CA THR A 186 -3.12 -16.34 -17.84
C THR A 186 -2.27 -15.88 -16.68
N ILE A 187 -2.80 -16.01 -15.46
CA ILE A 187 -2.08 -15.72 -14.22
C ILE A 187 -1.48 -17.02 -13.69
N ILE A 188 -0.19 -17.02 -13.37
CA ILE A 188 0.52 -18.15 -12.77
C ILE A 188 0.81 -17.83 -11.30
N GLU A 189 0.25 -18.61 -10.37
CA GLU A 189 0.37 -18.40 -8.92
C GLU A 189 0.91 -19.67 -8.24
N LYS A 190 1.99 -19.49 -7.46
CA LYS A 190 2.64 -20.58 -6.73
C LYS A 190 1.82 -21.04 -5.52
N GLN A 191 1.04 -20.14 -4.93
CA GLN A 191 0.14 -20.40 -3.81
C GLN A 191 -1.15 -21.10 -4.30
N SER A 192 -1.92 -21.61 -3.35
CA SER A 192 -3.16 -22.34 -3.63
C SER A 192 -4.34 -21.44 -3.96
N GLU A 193 -4.28 -20.17 -3.61
CA GLU A 193 -5.39 -19.21 -3.69
C GLU A 193 -4.86 -17.79 -3.93
N VAL A 194 -5.78 -16.85 -4.17
CA VAL A 194 -5.48 -15.41 -4.29
C VAL A 194 -5.06 -14.86 -2.93
N GLY A 195 -4.05 -13.98 -2.89
CA GLY A 195 -3.79 -13.19 -1.69
C GLY A 195 -2.36 -12.69 -1.52
N GLY A 196 -1.36 -13.38 -2.11
CA GLY A 196 0.04 -12.98 -2.04
C GLY A 196 0.52 -12.85 -0.59
N THR A 197 0.95 -11.64 -0.20
CA THR A 197 1.36 -11.29 1.18
C THR A 197 0.34 -11.73 2.21
N TRP A 198 -0.95 -11.49 1.93
CA TRP A 198 -2.04 -11.76 2.85
C TRP A 198 -2.43 -13.23 2.90
N LEU A 199 -1.96 -14.07 1.98
CA LEU A 199 -2.10 -15.53 2.11
C LEU A 199 -0.88 -16.14 2.81
N ALA A 200 0.31 -15.56 2.60
CA ALA A 200 1.56 -16.06 3.19
C ALA A 200 1.70 -15.73 4.69
N ASN A 201 1.38 -14.49 5.09
CA ASN A 201 1.64 -14.00 6.44
C ASN A 201 0.40 -14.16 7.31
N ARG A 202 0.34 -15.24 8.08
CA ARG A 202 -0.82 -15.56 8.95
C ARG A 202 -0.49 -15.60 10.45
N TYR A 203 0.58 -14.92 10.84
CA TYR A 203 0.95 -14.83 12.26
C TYR A 203 -0.09 -14.00 13.05
N PRO A 204 -0.35 -14.32 14.34
CA PRO A 204 -1.29 -13.58 15.17
C PRO A 204 -1.00 -12.08 15.21
N GLY A 205 -2.04 -11.26 15.03
CA GLY A 205 -1.93 -9.79 15.00
C GLY A 205 -1.46 -9.19 13.68
N CYS A 206 -1.20 -10.00 12.63
CA CYS A 206 -0.85 -9.47 11.30
C CYS A 206 -1.94 -8.55 10.77
N ARG A 207 -1.60 -7.27 10.53
CA ARG A 207 -2.55 -6.19 10.23
C ARG A 207 -1.96 -5.18 9.24
N VAL A 208 -2.82 -4.51 8.49
CA VAL A 208 -2.44 -3.40 7.60
C VAL A 208 -2.11 -2.13 8.40
N ASP A 209 -1.17 -1.31 7.91
CA ASP A 209 -0.75 -0.04 8.54
C ASP A 209 -1.26 1.21 7.80
N ILE A 210 -2.03 1.00 6.74
CA ILE A 210 -2.75 2.00 5.95
C ILE A 210 -4.25 1.79 6.17
N ALA A 211 -5.00 2.88 6.35
CA ALA A 211 -6.44 2.80 6.56
C ALA A 211 -7.11 2.07 5.39
N ASN A 212 -8.04 1.17 5.70
CA ASN A 212 -8.74 0.33 4.73
C ASN A 212 -9.49 1.13 3.65
N GLN A 213 -9.93 2.35 3.96
CA GLN A 213 -10.52 3.27 2.99
C GLN A 213 -9.56 3.59 1.84
N TYR A 214 -8.25 3.57 2.11
CA TYR A 214 -7.19 3.78 1.13
C TYR A 214 -6.51 2.48 0.67
N TYR A 215 -6.41 1.47 1.54
CA TYR A 215 -5.95 0.12 1.21
C TYR A 215 -7.05 -0.73 0.55
N ALA A 216 -7.64 -0.18 -0.50
CA ALA A 216 -8.61 -0.84 -1.37
C ALA A 216 -8.46 -0.31 -2.80
N TYR A 217 -8.79 -1.14 -3.79
CA TYR A 217 -8.94 -0.69 -5.17
C TYR A 217 -9.93 0.44 -5.22
N SER A 218 -9.57 1.51 -5.91
CA SER A 218 -10.37 2.73 -5.91
C SER A 218 -11.70 2.53 -6.65
N PHE A 219 -11.87 1.46 -7.45
CA PHE A 219 -13.12 1.09 -8.13
C PHE A 219 -14.02 0.18 -7.28
N GLU A 220 -13.57 -0.28 -6.12
CA GLU A 220 -14.36 -1.11 -5.21
C GLU A 220 -15.07 -0.27 -4.15
N PRO A 221 -16.28 -0.67 -3.70
CA PRO A 221 -16.95 0.00 -2.60
C PRO A 221 -16.23 -0.29 -1.28
N LEU A 222 -16.35 0.62 -0.32
CA LEU A 222 -15.66 0.55 0.98
C LEU A 222 -16.54 -0.02 2.12
N ASP A 223 -17.81 -0.33 1.82
CA ASP A 223 -18.84 -0.73 2.79
C ASP A 223 -18.68 -2.16 3.36
N HIS A 224 -17.74 -2.93 2.79
CA HIS A 224 -17.41 -4.28 3.25
C HIS A 224 -16.47 -4.31 4.45
N TRP A 225 -15.74 -3.23 4.71
CA TRP A 225 -14.81 -3.16 5.84
C TRP A 225 -15.55 -3.08 7.17
N THR A 226 -15.00 -3.78 8.16
CA THR A 226 -15.47 -3.84 9.55
C THR A 226 -14.49 -3.19 10.52
N HIS A 227 -13.23 -2.98 10.12
CA HIS A 227 -12.21 -2.27 10.89
C HIS A 227 -11.61 -1.10 10.08
N TYR A 228 -11.07 -0.10 10.77
CA TYR A 228 -10.31 0.96 10.11
C TYR A 228 -8.98 0.45 9.54
N PHE A 229 -8.35 -0.49 10.24
CA PHE A 229 -7.11 -1.16 9.85
C PHE A 229 -7.29 -2.65 10.05
N SER A 230 -7.57 -3.42 9.01
CA SER A 230 -7.94 -4.82 9.17
C SER A 230 -6.78 -5.76 9.43
N GLU A 231 -7.05 -6.80 10.22
CA GLU A 231 -6.18 -7.97 10.30
C GLU A 231 -6.22 -8.77 8.99
N GLN A 232 -5.19 -9.59 8.80
CA GLN A 232 -4.98 -10.38 7.59
C GLN A 232 -6.22 -11.15 7.11
N PRO A 233 -7.05 -11.82 7.94
CA PRO A 233 -8.19 -12.59 7.44
C PRO A 233 -9.20 -11.75 6.68
N GLU A 234 -9.45 -10.52 7.11
CA GLU A 234 -10.40 -9.62 6.47
C GLU A 234 -9.84 -9.04 5.16
N ILE A 235 -8.54 -8.73 5.10
CA ILE A 235 -7.88 -8.33 3.85
C ILE A 235 -7.86 -9.48 2.83
N LEU A 236 -7.56 -10.71 3.28
CA LEU A 236 -7.59 -11.89 2.43
C LEU A 236 -9.01 -12.14 1.89
N LYS A 237 -10.03 -11.98 2.73
CA LYS A 237 -11.42 -12.05 2.31
C LYS A 237 -11.74 -10.99 1.25
N TYR A 238 -11.31 -9.74 1.44
CA TYR A 238 -11.50 -8.68 0.44
C TYR A 238 -10.94 -9.08 -0.93
N LEU A 239 -9.69 -9.56 -0.99
CA LEU A 239 -9.06 -9.96 -2.26
C LEU A 239 -9.79 -11.12 -2.94
N ASN A 240 -10.26 -12.10 -2.16
CA ASN A 240 -11.04 -13.22 -2.69
C ASN A 240 -12.42 -12.78 -3.19
N ASP A 241 -13.11 -11.90 -2.46
CA ASP A 241 -14.40 -11.35 -2.87
C ASP A 241 -14.28 -10.53 -4.16
N VAL A 242 -13.21 -9.75 -4.31
CA VAL A 242 -12.91 -9.01 -5.55
C VAL A 242 -12.61 -9.98 -6.70
N ALA A 243 -11.77 -11.00 -6.47
CA ALA A 243 -11.47 -12.01 -7.49
C ALA A 243 -12.73 -12.75 -7.98
N ALA A 244 -13.67 -13.04 -7.08
CA ALA A 244 -14.97 -13.62 -7.41
C ALA A 244 -15.87 -12.64 -8.18
N ARG A 245 -15.96 -11.38 -7.73
CA ARG A 245 -16.79 -10.34 -8.36
C ARG A 245 -16.39 -10.06 -9.81
N HIS A 246 -15.09 -10.10 -10.10
CA HIS A 246 -14.54 -9.90 -11.45
C HIS A 246 -14.33 -11.21 -12.23
N ASP A 247 -14.68 -12.36 -11.64
CA ASP A 247 -14.57 -13.68 -12.24
C ASP A 247 -13.15 -13.95 -12.80
N ILE A 248 -12.14 -13.75 -11.95
CA ILE A 248 -10.72 -13.89 -12.34
C ILE A 248 -10.23 -15.33 -12.20
N ALA A 249 -10.78 -16.10 -11.25
CA ALA A 249 -10.34 -17.45 -10.95
C ALA A 249 -10.17 -18.38 -12.18
N PRO A 250 -11.02 -18.37 -13.22
CA PRO A 250 -10.84 -19.20 -14.41
C PRO A 250 -9.55 -18.93 -15.21
N GLN A 251 -8.94 -17.75 -15.03
CA GLN A 251 -7.71 -17.34 -15.72
C GLN A 251 -6.45 -17.61 -14.88
N VAL A 252 -6.60 -18.19 -13.69
CA VAL A 252 -5.49 -18.42 -12.75
C VAL A 252 -5.13 -19.90 -12.70
N ARG A 253 -3.83 -20.19 -12.81
CA ARG A 253 -3.25 -21.51 -12.54
C ARG A 253 -2.55 -21.46 -11.18
N PHE A 254 -3.26 -21.90 -10.15
CA PHE A 254 -2.73 -22.03 -8.79
C PHE A 254 -1.76 -23.20 -8.65
N ASN A 255 -1.01 -23.23 -7.55
CA ASN A 255 0.00 -24.25 -7.25
C ASN A 255 0.99 -24.46 -8.42
N THR A 256 1.27 -23.40 -9.17
CA THR A 256 2.08 -23.44 -10.39
C THR A 256 3.11 -22.32 -10.33
N LYS A 257 4.39 -22.66 -10.50
CA LYS A 257 5.50 -21.71 -10.40
C LYS A 257 6.07 -21.42 -11.79
N VAL A 258 6.28 -20.14 -12.12
CA VAL A 258 7.17 -19.76 -13.22
C VAL A 258 8.62 -20.04 -12.83
N THR A 259 9.34 -20.82 -13.64
CA THR A 259 10.74 -21.17 -13.40
C THR A 259 11.70 -20.33 -14.25
N SER A 260 11.30 -19.98 -15.47
CA SER A 260 12.06 -19.09 -16.35
C SER A 260 11.17 -18.40 -17.37
N ALA A 261 11.65 -17.29 -17.93
CA ALA A 261 11.05 -16.65 -19.10
C ALA A 261 12.16 -16.13 -20.02
N SER A 262 12.03 -16.33 -21.33
CA SER A 262 13.01 -15.84 -22.32
C SER A 262 12.32 -15.15 -23.49
N TRP A 263 12.80 -13.97 -23.85
CA TRP A 263 12.38 -13.25 -25.04
C TRP A 263 12.88 -13.95 -26.32
N ASP A 264 12.04 -13.94 -27.35
CA ASP A 264 12.31 -14.46 -28.68
C ASP A 264 12.13 -13.35 -29.72
N GLU A 265 13.24 -12.90 -30.30
CA GLU A 265 13.24 -11.77 -31.25
C GLU A 265 12.48 -12.07 -32.54
N ASP A 266 12.60 -13.30 -33.05
CA ASP A 266 12.01 -13.68 -34.34
C ASP A 266 10.46 -13.69 -34.30
N SER A 267 9.88 -14.02 -33.15
CA SER A 267 8.42 -14.08 -32.97
C SER A 267 7.84 -12.89 -32.21
N ALA A 268 8.69 -12.02 -31.65
CA ALA A 268 8.32 -10.98 -30.70
C ALA A 268 7.46 -11.52 -29.53
N THR A 269 7.88 -12.66 -28.96
CA THR A 269 7.17 -13.31 -27.84
C THR A 269 8.09 -13.69 -26.68
N TRP A 270 7.48 -13.87 -25.51
CA TRP A 270 8.06 -14.52 -24.35
C TRP A 270 7.73 -16.02 -24.36
N ARG A 271 8.75 -16.85 -24.19
CA ARG A 271 8.61 -18.27 -23.80
C ARG A 271 8.70 -18.36 -22.28
N VAL A 272 7.63 -18.79 -21.61
CA VAL A 272 7.52 -18.84 -20.15
C VAL A 272 7.42 -20.30 -19.69
N MET A 273 8.43 -20.78 -18.97
CA MET A 273 8.41 -22.12 -18.40
C MET A 273 7.67 -22.10 -17.05
N VAL A 274 6.70 -23.00 -16.91
CA VAL A 274 5.93 -23.18 -15.69
C VAL A 274 6.08 -24.61 -15.18
N ARG A 275 6.06 -24.77 -13.86
CA ARG A 275 6.09 -26.06 -13.18
C ARG A 275 4.92 -26.16 -12.21
N ALA A 276 4.06 -27.15 -12.40
CA ALA A 276 2.95 -27.43 -11.50
C ALA A 276 3.42 -28.18 -10.23
N ALA A 277 2.57 -28.25 -9.22
CA ALA A 277 2.88 -28.92 -7.95
C ALA A 277 3.18 -30.43 -8.08
N ASP A 278 2.67 -31.10 -9.12
CA ASP A 278 2.98 -32.50 -9.42
C ASP A 278 4.35 -32.69 -10.09
N GLY A 279 5.07 -31.60 -10.37
CA GLY A 279 6.37 -31.58 -11.02
C GLY A 279 6.32 -31.55 -12.55
N SER A 280 5.13 -31.58 -13.16
CA SER A 280 4.98 -31.39 -14.61
C SER A 280 5.45 -30.01 -15.04
N GLU A 281 6.08 -29.95 -16.22
CA GLU A 281 6.58 -28.71 -16.81
C GLU A 281 5.89 -28.44 -18.14
N GLU A 282 5.57 -27.18 -18.38
CA GLU A 282 4.95 -26.69 -19.62
C GLU A 282 5.65 -25.38 -20.03
N THR A 283 5.67 -25.09 -21.33
CA THR A 283 6.08 -23.78 -21.85
C THR A 283 4.87 -23.06 -22.43
N LEU A 284 4.60 -21.87 -21.90
CA LEU A 284 3.60 -20.95 -22.42
C LEU A 284 4.26 -19.93 -23.35
N THR A 285 3.49 -19.41 -24.31
CA THR A 285 3.91 -18.31 -25.19
C THR A 285 3.03 -17.09 -24.95
N ALA A 286 3.64 -15.92 -24.81
CA ALA A 286 2.93 -14.67 -24.57
C ALA A 286 3.56 -13.51 -25.34
N ARG A 287 2.76 -12.51 -25.73
CA ARG A 287 3.23 -11.26 -26.35
C ARG A 287 3.79 -10.28 -25.31
N ALA A 288 3.31 -10.36 -24.07
CA ALA A 288 3.84 -9.59 -22.95
C ALA A 288 3.88 -10.43 -21.66
N LEU A 289 4.74 -10.00 -20.74
CA LEU A 289 4.93 -10.61 -19.43
C LEU A 289 4.82 -9.54 -18.34
N ILE A 290 3.88 -9.73 -17.40
CA ILE A 290 3.71 -8.85 -16.24
C ILE A 290 4.20 -9.61 -14.99
N CYS A 291 5.20 -9.08 -14.30
CA CYS A 291 5.73 -9.63 -13.07
C CYS A 291 5.13 -8.91 -11.86
N ALA A 292 4.27 -9.60 -11.11
CA ALA A 292 3.53 -9.09 -9.96
C ALA A 292 3.85 -9.88 -8.67
N VAL A 293 5.11 -10.28 -8.49
CA VAL A 293 5.56 -11.12 -7.36
C VAL A 293 5.83 -10.36 -6.06
N GLY A 294 5.75 -9.03 -6.10
CA GLY A 294 5.97 -8.13 -4.96
C GLY A 294 7.41 -8.13 -4.42
N GLN A 295 7.67 -7.25 -3.43
CA GLN A 295 9.01 -7.06 -2.85
C GLN A 295 9.23 -7.77 -1.50
N PHE A 296 8.16 -8.17 -0.81
CA PHE A 296 8.21 -8.72 0.55
C PHE A 296 7.85 -10.22 0.58
N SER A 297 8.45 -11.01 -0.29
CA SER A 297 8.12 -12.44 -0.48
C SER A 297 9.24 -13.41 -0.08
N ASN A 298 10.47 -12.93 0.16
CA ASN A 298 11.63 -13.73 0.54
C ASN A 298 12.02 -13.46 2.02
N PRO A 299 11.65 -14.32 2.97
CA PRO A 299 11.95 -14.09 4.39
C PRO A 299 13.45 -14.21 4.67
N VAL A 300 13.97 -13.41 5.60
CA VAL A 300 15.37 -13.45 6.04
C VAL A 300 15.47 -14.25 7.33
N ILE A 301 16.07 -15.43 7.27
CA ILE A 301 16.42 -16.20 8.47
C ILE A 301 17.88 -15.89 8.82
N PRO A 302 18.18 -15.30 10.00
CA PRO A 302 19.54 -14.93 10.35
C PRO A 302 20.40 -16.18 10.57
N ASP A 303 21.64 -16.13 10.09
CA ASP A 303 22.65 -17.16 10.40
C ASP A 303 23.19 -16.94 11.83
N ILE A 304 22.48 -17.51 12.81
CA ILE A 304 22.86 -17.45 14.23
C ILE A 304 23.56 -18.74 14.62
N ASN A 305 24.72 -18.61 15.28
CA ASN A 305 25.46 -19.75 15.80
C ASN A 305 24.58 -20.65 16.68
N GLY A 306 24.65 -21.97 16.49
CA GLY A 306 23.85 -22.94 17.23
C GLY A 306 22.35 -22.97 16.90
N ALA A 307 21.85 -22.19 15.93
CA ALA A 307 20.43 -22.20 15.57
C ALA A 307 19.89 -23.58 15.14
N LYS A 308 20.75 -24.41 14.52
CA LYS A 308 20.41 -25.81 14.15
C LYS A 308 20.39 -26.78 15.33
N GLU A 309 20.92 -26.38 16.48
CA GLU A 309 21.00 -27.22 17.69
C GLU A 309 19.77 -27.06 18.59
N PHE A 310 19.00 -25.97 18.41
CA PHE A 310 17.77 -25.71 19.15
C PHE A 310 16.76 -26.84 18.93
N ARG A 311 16.26 -27.42 20.03
CA ARG A 311 15.39 -28.61 19.98
C ARG A 311 13.90 -28.28 19.84
N GLY A 312 13.52 -27.05 20.17
CA GLY A 312 12.14 -26.57 20.02
C GLY A 312 11.81 -26.15 18.58
N PRO A 313 10.55 -25.84 18.29
CA PRO A 313 10.16 -25.25 17.00
C PRO A 313 10.86 -23.90 16.78
N ALA A 314 11.44 -23.72 15.59
CA ALA A 314 12.01 -22.45 15.13
C ALA A 314 11.52 -22.13 13.71
N PHE A 315 10.76 -21.05 13.54
CA PHE A 315 10.12 -20.71 12.25
C PHE A 315 9.95 -19.19 12.08
N HIS A 316 9.81 -18.74 10.83
CA HIS A 316 9.65 -17.32 10.49
C HIS A 316 8.18 -16.92 10.51
N THR A 317 7.88 -15.65 10.79
CA THR A 317 6.49 -15.14 10.77
C THR A 317 5.79 -15.28 9.41
N ALA A 318 6.55 -15.44 8.34
CA ALA A 318 6.06 -15.60 6.95
C ALA A 318 5.79 -17.07 6.58
N ASP A 319 6.15 -17.99 7.47
CA ASP A 319 5.90 -19.44 7.36
C ASP A 319 5.32 -19.90 8.70
N TRP A 320 4.23 -19.25 9.09
CA TRP A 320 3.61 -19.44 10.40
C TRP A 320 3.10 -20.88 10.57
N ARG A 321 3.38 -21.48 11.72
CA ARG A 321 3.05 -22.87 12.05
C ARG A 321 1.86 -22.95 13.01
N ASP A 322 0.68 -23.19 12.45
CA ASP A 322 -0.56 -23.36 13.23
C ASP A 322 -0.57 -24.63 14.09
N ASP A 323 0.36 -25.57 13.83
CA ASP A 323 0.52 -26.80 14.61
C ASP A 323 1.34 -26.62 15.90
N VAL A 324 1.89 -25.43 16.15
CA VAL A 324 2.68 -25.11 17.34
C VAL A 324 1.85 -24.28 18.32
N ASP A 325 1.38 -24.92 19.41
CA ASP A 325 0.70 -24.22 20.50
C ASP A 325 1.71 -23.44 21.37
N LEU A 326 1.47 -22.13 21.49
CA LEU A 326 2.28 -21.23 22.30
C LEU A 326 1.80 -21.14 23.76
N ALA A 327 0.62 -21.68 24.08
CA ALA A 327 0.05 -21.60 25.41
C ALA A 327 0.98 -22.22 26.47
N GLY A 328 1.30 -21.44 27.51
CA GLY A 328 2.18 -21.88 28.58
C GLY A 328 3.64 -22.14 28.15
N LYS A 329 4.07 -21.68 26.97
CA LYS A 329 5.45 -21.78 26.48
C LYS A 329 6.26 -20.52 26.74
N ARG A 330 7.58 -20.67 26.84
CA ARG A 330 8.53 -19.55 26.76
C ARG A 330 8.88 -19.31 25.30
N VAL A 331 8.58 -18.13 24.78
CA VAL A 331 8.73 -17.79 23.37
C VAL A 331 9.80 -16.73 23.19
N ALA A 332 10.81 -17.01 22.38
CA ALA A 332 11.81 -16.03 21.96
C ALA A 332 11.42 -15.45 20.61
N VAL A 333 11.03 -14.17 20.57
CA VAL A 333 10.72 -13.43 19.33
C VAL A 333 11.94 -12.61 18.94
N ILE A 334 12.58 -12.99 17.83
CA ILE A 334 13.79 -12.32 17.35
C ILE A 334 13.41 -11.30 16.27
N GLY A 335 13.50 -10.03 16.62
CA GLY A 335 13.09 -8.91 15.78
C GLY A 335 11.88 -8.16 16.35
N ALA A 336 12.00 -6.83 16.41
CA ALA A 336 10.94 -5.91 16.84
C ALA A 336 10.60 -4.90 15.71
N GLY A 337 10.68 -5.35 14.46
CA GLY A 337 10.08 -4.65 13.32
C GLY A 337 8.57 -4.85 13.29
N ALA A 338 7.90 -4.47 12.19
CA ALA A 338 6.44 -4.56 12.06
C ALA A 338 5.86 -5.93 12.49
N SER A 339 6.44 -7.04 12.03
CA SER A 339 5.96 -8.38 12.39
C SER A 339 6.09 -8.69 13.89
N GLY A 340 7.21 -8.33 14.52
CA GLY A 340 7.38 -8.54 15.97
C GLY A 340 6.48 -7.61 16.78
N PHE A 341 6.34 -6.36 16.33
CA PHE A 341 5.50 -5.34 16.96
C PHE A 341 4.03 -5.74 17.04
N GLN A 342 3.54 -6.43 16.00
CA GLN A 342 2.18 -6.98 15.95
C GLN A 342 2.06 -8.33 16.69
N LEU A 343 3.05 -9.22 16.52
CA LEU A 343 3.00 -10.57 17.07
C LEU A 343 3.04 -10.60 18.60
N VAL A 344 3.97 -9.86 19.21
CA VAL A 344 4.22 -9.96 20.65
C VAL A 344 2.97 -9.62 21.47
N PRO A 345 2.26 -8.49 21.23
CA PRO A 345 1.00 -8.22 21.92
C PRO A 345 -0.04 -9.32 21.74
N ALA A 346 -0.13 -9.90 20.54
CA ALA A 346 -1.10 -10.94 20.23
C ALA A 346 -0.84 -12.26 20.98
N ILE A 347 0.42 -12.59 21.29
CA ILE A 347 0.77 -13.84 21.98
C ILE A 347 1.01 -13.67 23.49
N ALA A 348 1.29 -12.45 23.96
CA ALA A 348 1.74 -12.19 25.33
C ALA A 348 0.77 -12.67 26.42
N GLN A 349 -0.54 -12.69 26.15
CA GLN A 349 -1.53 -13.19 27.12
C GLN A 349 -1.61 -14.73 27.19
N SER A 350 -1.11 -15.43 26.16
CA SER A 350 -1.23 -16.88 26.02
C SER A 350 0.07 -17.61 26.39
N ALA A 351 1.21 -17.04 26.00
CA ALA A 351 2.52 -17.58 26.33
C ALA A 351 2.79 -17.51 27.85
N GLN A 352 3.62 -18.40 28.38
CA GLN A 352 4.09 -18.30 29.76
C GLN A 352 5.04 -17.11 29.93
N HIS A 353 5.89 -16.88 28.92
CA HIS A 353 6.84 -15.78 28.90
C HIS A 353 7.22 -15.44 27.47
N VAL A 354 7.40 -14.15 27.16
CA VAL A 354 7.87 -13.70 25.84
C VAL A 354 9.13 -12.86 26.00
N ASP A 355 10.25 -13.38 25.50
CA ASP A 355 11.50 -12.64 25.35
C ASP A 355 11.53 -12.01 23.95
N VAL A 356 11.59 -10.68 23.88
CA VAL A 356 11.65 -9.92 22.62
C VAL A 356 13.05 -9.37 22.41
N TYR A 357 13.70 -9.80 21.33
CA TYR A 357 15.05 -9.34 20.99
C TYR A 357 14.99 -8.18 19.99
N GLN A 358 15.31 -6.98 20.48
CA GLN A 358 15.32 -5.76 19.70
C GLN A 358 16.75 -5.30 19.42
N ARG A 359 17.13 -5.27 18.15
CA ARG A 359 18.40 -4.65 17.73
C ARG A 359 18.30 -3.14 17.56
N THR A 360 17.20 -2.66 17.01
CA THR A 360 16.97 -1.23 16.74
C THR A 360 15.50 -0.92 16.97
N PRO A 361 15.16 0.07 17.82
CA PRO A 361 13.77 0.48 18.02
C PRO A 361 13.16 1.13 16.76
N GLN A 362 11.84 1.06 16.67
CA GLN A 362 11.04 1.67 15.60
C GLN A 362 10.22 2.83 16.15
N TRP A 363 9.95 3.83 15.30
CA TRP A 363 9.05 4.92 15.66
C TRP A 363 7.59 4.46 15.68
N MET A 364 6.86 4.90 16.69
CA MET A 364 5.45 4.61 16.93
C MET A 364 4.63 5.85 16.56
N ALA A 365 3.85 5.75 15.49
CA ALA A 365 2.95 6.80 15.03
C ALA A 365 1.62 6.72 15.82
N PRO A 366 1.13 7.85 16.39
CA PRO A 366 -0.15 7.89 17.09
C PRO A 366 -1.30 7.48 16.18
N ASN A 367 -2.02 6.44 16.58
CA ASN A 367 -3.23 6.00 15.89
C ASN A 367 -4.22 5.42 16.91
N PRO A 368 -5.03 6.27 17.57
CA PRO A 368 -5.97 5.83 18.60
C PRO A 368 -6.96 4.76 18.13
N ILE A 369 -7.32 4.77 16.84
CA ILE A 369 -8.32 3.88 16.22
C ILE A 369 -7.71 2.62 15.59
N TYR A 370 -6.42 2.34 15.81
CA TYR A 370 -5.69 1.29 15.08
C TYR A 370 -6.30 -0.12 15.20
N HIS A 371 -6.91 -0.44 16.36
CA HIS A 371 -7.57 -1.72 16.59
C HIS A 371 -9.10 -1.62 16.54
N ASP A 372 -9.66 -0.44 16.27
CA ASP A 372 -11.09 -0.20 16.40
C ASP A 372 -11.87 -0.75 15.20
N ALA A 373 -13.04 -1.30 15.50
CA ALA A 373 -14.06 -1.56 14.50
C ALA A 373 -14.62 -0.24 13.95
N ILE A 374 -15.04 -0.23 12.69
CA ILE A 374 -15.82 0.87 12.13
C ILE A 374 -17.23 0.78 12.74
N PRO A 375 -17.71 1.82 13.44
CA PRO A 375 -19.05 1.82 14.02
C PRO A 375 -20.14 1.63 12.95
N ASP A 376 -21.27 1.02 13.34
CA ASP A 376 -22.36 0.69 12.42
C ASP A 376 -22.90 1.93 11.69
N GLY A 377 -22.98 3.07 12.38
CA GLY A 377 -23.41 4.34 11.81
C GLY A 377 -22.43 4.89 10.77
N ALA A 378 -21.13 4.78 11.00
CA ALA A 378 -20.11 5.15 10.02
C ALA A 378 -20.12 4.20 8.81
N ARG A 379 -20.32 2.89 9.01
CA ARG A 379 -20.50 1.92 7.91
C ARG A 379 -21.75 2.22 7.09
N TRP A 380 -22.86 2.58 7.76
CA TRP A 380 -24.07 3.04 7.11
C TRP A 380 -23.81 4.30 6.28
N ALA A 381 -23.06 5.27 6.81
CA ALA A 381 -22.70 6.48 6.08
C ALA A 381 -21.85 6.18 4.82
N ILE A 382 -20.86 5.28 4.92
CA ILE A 382 -20.06 4.81 3.79
C ILE A 382 -20.93 4.21 2.69
N ARG A 383 -21.95 3.45 3.07
CA ARG A 383 -22.84 2.76 2.15
C ARG A 383 -23.85 3.68 1.47
N HIS A 384 -24.44 4.61 2.22
CA HIS A 384 -25.65 5.32 1.79
C HIS A 384 -25.42 6.78 1.41
N LEU A 385 -24.50 7.48 2.08
CA LEU A 385 -24.41 8.92 1.92
C LEU A 385 -23.64 9.31 0.65
N PRO A 386 -24.16 10.26 -0.16
CA PRO A 386 -23.54 10.71 -1.39
C PRO A 386 -22.05 11.04 -1.29
N TYR A 387 -21.21 10.31 -2.02
CA TYR A 387 -19.74 10.47 -2.05
C TYR A 387 -19.03 10.38 -0.67
N TYR A 388 -19.73 10.03 0.41
CA TYR A 388 -19.16 10.07 1.76
C TYR A 388 -17.93 9.16 1.90
N GLY A 389 -18.02 7.93 1.38
CA GLY A 389 -16.89 7.00 1.38
C GLY A 389 -15.67 7.53 0.62
N ARG A 390 -15.89 8.33 -0.44
CA ARG A 390 -14.82 8.95 -1.23
C ARG A 390 -14.12 10.06 -0.46
N TRP A 391 -14.89 10.95 0.15
CA TRP A 391 -14.34 11.99 1.01
C TRP A 391 -13.66 11.41 2.25
N SER A 392 -14.21 10.36 2.86
CA SER A 392 -13.58 9.63 3.96
C SER A 392 -12.23 9.01 3.54
N ARG A 393 -12.16 8.43 2.34
CA ARG A 393 -10.90 7.97 1.75
C ARG A 393 -9.89 9.12 1.64
N PHE A 394 -10.28 10.27 1.10
CA PHE A 394 -9.40 11.43 1.00
C PHE A 394 -8.86 11.90 2.37
N VAL A 395 -9.72 12.02 3.39
CA VAL A 395 -9.28 12.36 4.77
C VAL A 395 -8.21 11.39 5.26
N SER A 396 -8.38 10.09 4.95
CA SER A 396 -7.48 9.05 5.46
C SER A 396 -6.10 9.06 4.82
N TRP A 397 -5.97 9.49 3.55
CA TRP A 397 -4.71 9.35 2.81
C TRP A 397 -3.98 10.66 2.55
N TRP A 398 -4.67 11.78 2.34
CA TRP A 398 -4.03 13.06 2.01
C TRP A 398 -2.94 13.45 3.02
N PRO A 399 -3.17 13.37 4.35
CA PRO A 399 -2.19 13.79 5.36
C PRO A 399 -0.95 12.93 5.44
N ILE A 400 -0.99 11.72 4.87
CA ILE A 400 0.14 10.80 4.89
C ILE A 400 0.90 10.78 3.56
N ALA A 401 0.27 11.17 2.45
CA ALA A 401 0.87 11.17 1.11
C ALA A 401 1.62 12.47 0.80
N ASP A 402 1.17 13.22 -0.21
CA ASP A 402 1.90 14.40 -0.72
C ASP A 402 2.01 15.54 0.31
N ALA A 403 1.11 15.60 1.31
CA ALA A 403 1.16 16.58 2.38
C ALA A 403 2.35 16.38 3.36
N LEU A 404 3.03 15.21 3.32
CA LEU A 404 4.21 14.91 4.14
C LEU A 404 5.55 15.27 3.49
N ASP A 405 5.57 15.74 2.24
CA ASP A 405 6.81 15.87 1.45
C ASP A 405 7.88 16.75 2.13
N GLU A 406 7.46 17.85 2.75
CA GLU A 406 8.35 18.77 3.47
C GLU A 406 8.94 18.12 4.73
N GLN A 407 8.16 17.32 5.45
CA GLN A 407 8.54 16.68 6.71
C GLN A 407 9.47 15.48 6.52
N VAL A 408 9.59 14.97 5.29
CA VAL A 408 10.49 13.88 4.92
C VAL A 408 11.67 14.34 4.08
N THR A 409 11.75 15.64 3.77
CA THR A 409 12.89 16.26 3.09
C THR A 409 13.90 16.77 4.14
N ILE A 410 15.19 16.50 3.91
CA ILE A 410 16.30 16.95 4.75
C ILE A 410 16.54 18.44 4.48
N ASP A 411 16.46 19.25 5.53
CA ASP A 411 16.97 20.60 5.54
C ASP A 411 18.49 20.56 5.83
N PRO A 412 19.36 20.95 4.87
CA PRO A 412 20.81 20.94 5.08
C PRO A 412 21.27 21.94 6.15
N GLY A 413 20.45 22.93 6.52
CA GLY A 413 20.72 23.89 7.59
C GLY A 413 20.32 23.41 8.99
N TRP A 414 19.64 22.27 9.10
CA TRP A 414 19.14 21.73 10.36
C TRP A 414 20.10 20.68 10.95
N ASP A 415 20.64 20.96 12.14
CA ASP A 415 21.44 19.99 12.91
C ASP A 415 21.04 19.98 14.38
N ASN A 416 20.53 18.84 14.83
CA ASN A 416 20.27 18.56 16.25
C ASN A 416 20.89 17.23 16.70
N GLY A 417 22.06 16.89 16.16
CA GLY A 417 22.73 15.61 16.44
C GLY A 417 22.10 14.43 15.70
N GLY A 418 21.39 14.70 14.60
CA GLY A 418 20.77 13.71 13.74
C GLY A 418 19.49 13.07 14.28
N LEU A 419 18.84 13.69 15.26
CA LEU A 419 17.58 13.22 15.85
C LEU A 419 16.34 13.52 14.98
N SER A 420 16.44 14.48 14.08
CA SER A 420 15.42 14.86 13.09
C SER A 420 16.09 15.52 11.89
N CYS A 421 15.39 15.67 10.77
CA CYS A 421 15.97 16.22 9.53
C CYS A 421 15.51 17.65 9.15
N SER A 422 14.59 18.24 9.90
CA SER A 422 14.07 19.60 9.69
C SER A 422 13.29 20.03 10.94
N GLU A 423 12.89 21.31 11.02
CA GLU A 423 12.04 21.82 12.10
C GLU A 423 10.69 21.08 12.17
N SER A 424 10.05 20.88 11.02
CA SER A 424 8.77 20.19 10.93
C SER A 424 8.90 18.69 11.28
N ASN A 425 10.00 18.04 10.88
CA ASN A 425 10.31 16.67 11.28
C ASN A 425 10.61 16.57 12.80
N HIS A 426 11.21 17.60 13.39
CA HIS A 426 11.42 17.68 14.84
C HIS A 426 10.11 17.79 15.62
N ALA A 427 9.14 18.57 15.13
CA ALA A 427 7.81 18.61 15.73
C ALA A 427 7.12 17.22 15.74
N ILE A 428 7.27 16.43 14.67
CA ILE A 428 6.78 15.04 14.62
C ILE A 428 7.49 14.17 15.66
N ARG A 429 8.80 14.34 15.83
CA ARG A 429 9.58 13.61 16.84
C ARG A 429 9.04 13.87 18.24
N GLU A 430 8.83 15.14 18.59
CA GLU A 430 8.30 15.51 19.91
C GLU A 430 6.88 14.99 20.11
N MET A 431 6.04 15.01 19.07
CA MET A 431 4.71 14.39 19.09
C MET A 431 4.77 12.89 19.36
N PHE A 432 5.66 12.15 18.68
CA PHE A 432 5.83 10.71 18.91
C PHE A 432 6.34 10.41 20.33
N ILE A 433 7.25 11.21 20.86
CA ILE A 433 7.74 11.03 22.24
C ILE A 433 6.66 11.35 23.26
N ALA A 434 5.90 12.43 23.05
CA ALA A 434 4.77 12.76 23.91
C ALA A 434 3.75 11.62 23.92
N TRP A 435 3.45 11.04 22.75
CA TRP A 435 2.60 9.86 22.63
C TRP A 435 3.13 8.66 23.41
N MET A 436 4.42 8.30 23.24
CA MET A 436 5.03 7.20 23.98
C MET A 436 4.95 7.39 25.50
N ARG A 437 5.12 8.64 25.98
CA ARG A 437 5.03 9.00 27.41
C ARG A 437 3.61 8.91 27.99
N VAL A 438 2.56 8.89 27.15
CA VAL A 438 1.19 8.60 27.62
C VAL A 438 1.09 7.17 28.15
N PHE A 439 1.84 6.22 27.56
CA PHE A 439 1.71 4.79 27.86
C PHE A 439 2.84 4.22 28.71
N CYS A 440 3.95 4.94 28.89
CA CYS A 440 5.11 4.47 29.63
C CYS A 440 5.78 5.60 30.41
N SER A 441 5.92 5.43 31.74
CA SER A 441 6.67 6.33 32.62
C SER A 441 8.02 5.75 33.07
N ASP A 442 8.33 4.49 32.72
CA ASP A 442 9.63 3.88 32.98
C ASP A 442 10.68 4.46 32.01
N GLU A 443 11.59 5.29 32.54
CA GLU A 443 12.65 5.93 31.76
C GLU A 443 13.69 4.94 31.21
N GLU A 444 13.93 3.79 31.88
CA GLU A 444 14.84 2.77 31.36
C GLU A 444 14.22 2.05 30.16
N LEU A 445 12.92 1.75 30.21
CA LEU A 445 12.21 1.19 29.07
C LEU A 445 12.14 2.20 27.92
N LEU A 446 11.76 3.47 28.20
CA LEU A 446 11.72 4.54 27.20
C LEU A 446 13.07 4.72 26.49
N ALA A 447 14.19 4.66 27.22
CA ALA A 447 15.52 4.74 26.62
C ALA A 447 15.82 3.59 25.65
N LYS A 448 15.27 2.39 25.89
CA LYS A 448 15.44 1.22 24.99
C LYS A 448 14.54 1.30 23.76
N VAL A 449 13.35 1.89 23.86
CA VAL A 449 12.35 1.90 22.77
C VAL A 449 12.31 3.21 21.98
N THR A 450 12.97 4.29 22.45
CA THR A 450 13.04 5.56 21.72
C THR A 450 14.13 5.50 20.66
N PRO A 451 13.79 5.67 19.36
CA PRO A 451 14.80 5.70 18.32
C PRO A 451 15.73 6.92 18.37
N ASN A 452 16.97 6.71 17.94
CA ASN A 452 18.03 7.72 17.85
C ASN A 452 18.28 8.20 16.41
N TYR A 453 17.27 8.09 15.55
CA TYR A 453 17.28 8.54 14.15
C TYR A 453 15.98 9.31 13.85
N PRO A 454 15.92 10.12 12.79
CA PRO A 454 14.75 10.93 12.47
C PRO A 454 13.46 10.11 12.32
N PRO A 455 12.30 10.59 12.80
CA PRO A 455 11.01 9.98 12.47
C PRO A 455 10.84 9.88 10.96
N MET A 456 10.16 8.82 10.50
CA MET A 456 9.97 8.48 9.09
C MET A 456 11.24 8.14 8.30
N GLY A 457 12.41 8.06 8.95
CA GLY A 457 13.63 7.49 8.35
C GLY A 457 13.52 5.99 8.01
N LYS A 458 12.52 5.33 8.60
CA LYS A 458 12.02 3.98 8.26
C LYS A 458 10.49 4.06 8.30
N ARG A 459 9.83 3.02 7.77
CA ARG A 459 8.36 2.91 7.84
C ARG A 459 7.92 2.88 9.30
N THR A 460 7.15 3.88 9.70
CA THR A 460 6.64 4.07 11.07
C THR A 460 5.58 3.02 11.39
N LEU A 461 5.53 2.55 12.63
CA LEU A 461 4.56 1.57 13.07
C LEU A 461 3.35 2.28 13.68
N GLN A 462 2.14 1.87 13.30
CA GLN A 462 0.91 2.40 13.88
C GLN A 462 0.74 1.88 15.31
N ASP A 463 0.42 2.75 16.25
CA ASP A 463 0.29 2.39 17.67
C ASP A 463 -0.86 3.14 18.37
N ASN A 464 -1.61 2.39 19.17
CA ASN A 464 -2.64 2.90 20.08
C ASN A 464 -2.24 2.71 21.56
N GLY A 465 -0.94 2.52 21.85
CA GLY A 465 -0.39 2.21 23.17
C GLY A 465 -0.13 0.73 23.44
N THR A 466 -0.71 -0.17 22.64
CA THR A 466 -0.68 -1.62 22.85
C THR A 466 0.74 -2.17 23.01
N TRP A 467 1.71 -1.70 22.23
CA TRP A 467 3.09 -2.19 22.31
C TRP A 467 3.75 -1.84 23.64
N LEU A 468 3.71 -0.57 24.05
CA LEU A 468 4.36 -0.12 25.29
C LEU A 468 3.69 -0.71 26.52
N THR A 469 2.36 -0.85 26.52
CA THR A 469 1.65 -1.55 27.59
C THR A 469 2.05 -3.03 27.65
N THR A 470 2.24 -3.68 26.50
CA THR A 470 2.68 -5.09 26.45
C THR A 470 4.09 -5.27 27.03
N LEU A 471 5.02 -4.37 26.71
CA LEU A 471 6.40 -4.45 27.20
C LEU A 471 6.54 -4.22 28.71
N GLN A 472 5.51 -3.69 29.38
CA GLN A 472 5.49 -3.46 30.84
C GLN A 472 4.90 -4.64 31.63
N ARG A 473 4.48 -5.72 30.96
CA ARG A 473 3.96 -6.92 31.63
C ARG A 473 5.09 -7.70 32.31
N ASP A 474 4.79 -8.36 33.43
CA ASP A 474 5.75 -9.19 34.16
C ASP A 474 6.23 -10.42 33.35
N ASP A 475 5.43 -10.88 32.39
CA ASP A 475 5.68 -12.04 31.54
C ASP A 475 6.26 -11.67 30.16
N VAL A 476 6.62 -10.40 29.95
CA VAL A 476 7.26 -9.94 28.71
C VAL A 476 8.58 -9.24 29.06
N LYS A 477 9.65 -9.56 28.33
CA LYS A 477 10.95 -8.94 28.53
C LYS A 477 11.55 -8.43 27.23
N LEU A 478 11.82 -7.13 27.18
CA LEU A 478 12.60 -6.51 26.11
C LEU A 478 14.09 -6.72 26.35
N ILE A 479 14.76 -7.34 25.39
CA ILE A 479 16.19 -7.62 25.40
C ILE A 479 16.86 -6.85 24.26
N THR A 480 17.79 -5.97 24.62
CA THR A 480 18.58 -5.17 23.66
C THR A 480 20.01 -5.68 23.48
N ASP A 481 20.43 -6.65 24.29
CA ASP A 481 21.73 -7.29 24.16
C ASP A 481 21.81 -8.09 22.87
N ARG A 482 22.99 -8.08 22.23
CA ARG A 482 23.21 -8.88 21.01
C ARG A 482 23.13 -10.36 21.34
N ILE A 483 22.57 -11.14 20.42
CA ILE A 483 22.55 -12.60 20.50
C ILE A 483 23.94 -13.12 20.14
N ALA A 484 24.51 -13.97 21.01
CA ALA A 484 25.76 -14.69 20.75
C ALA A 484 25.51 -16.02 20.04
N GLY A 485 24.40 -16.69 20.35
CA GLY A 485 23.99 -17.94 19.73
C GLY A 485 22.71 -18.49 20.34
N LEU A 486 22.21 -19.56 19.73
CA LEU A 486 21.19 -20.44 20.31
C LEU A 486 21.89 -21.67 20.90
N THR A 487 21.33 -22.21 21.98
CA THR A 487 21.68 -23.53 22.51
C THR A 487 20.55 -24.51 22.21
N SER A 488 20.65 -25.74 22.71
CA SER A 488 19.59 -26.74 22.54
C SER A 488 18.23 -26.35 23.15
N ASP A 489 18.22 -25.39 24.07
CA ASP A 489 17.10 -25.08 24.96
C ASP A 489 16.85 -23.56 25.16
N GLY A 490 17.52 -22.69 24.39
CA GLY A 490 17.26 -21.25 24.49
C GLY A 490 18.22 -20.37 23.71
N VAL A 491 18.24 -19.09 24.10
CA VAL A 491 19.03 -18.03 23.46
C VAL A 491 20.05 -17.48 24.44
N THR A 492 21.29 -17.36 24.01
CA THR A 492 22.38 -16.78 24.81
C THR A 492 22.80 -15.45 24.22
N THR A 493 22.83 -14.42 25.06
CA THR A 493 23.30 -13.07 24.69
C THR A 493 24.81 -12.91 24.93
N VAL A 494 25.41 -11.88 24.34
CA VAL A 494 26.87 -11.63 24.39
C VAL A 494 27.43 -11.36 25.80
N ASP A 495 26.58 -10.97 26.73
CA ASP A 495 26.88 -10.85 28.17
C ASP A 495 27.00 -12.21 28.89
N GLY A 496 26.72 -13.32 28.18
CA GLY A 496 26.73 -14.68 28.73
C GLY A 496 25.40 -15.09 29.36
N THR A 497 24.38 -14.22 29.38
CA THR A 497 23.08 -14.55 29.96
C THR A 497 22.34 -15.53 29.04
N HIS A 498 22.07 -16.74 29.55
CA HIS A 498 21.26 -17.74 28.88
C HIS A 498 19.79 -17.60 29.29
N ARG A 499 18.90 -17.55 28.30
CA ARG A 499 17.44 -17.48 28.50
C ARG A 499 16.77 -18.68 27.85
N PRO A 500 16.14 -19.56 28.65
CA PRO A 500 15.45 -20.72 28.12
C PRO A 500 14.27 -20.33 27.22
N ALA A 501 14.11 -21.02 26.09
CA ALA A 501 12.99 -20.85 25.19
C ALA A 501 12.50 -22.23 24.72
N ASP A 502 11.18 -22.39 24.64
CA ASP A 502 10.55 -23.59 24.09
C ASP A 502 10.25 -23.42 22.60
N VAL A 503 10.09 -22.18 22.14
CA VAL A 503 9.82 -21.80 20.74
C VAL A 503 10.66 -20.58 20.37
N VAL A 504 11.20 -20.56 19.15
CA VAL A 504 11.85 -19.39 18.54
C VAL A 504 11.05 -18.93 17.33
N VAL A 505 10.71 -17.64 17.29
CA VAL A 505 10.03 -17.03 16.14
C VAL A 505 10.93 -15.97 15.51
N TRP A 506 11.23 -16.14 14.22
CA TRP A 506 11.98 -15.16 13.42
C TRP A 506 11.02 -14.09 12.91
N ALA A 507 11.04 -12.90 13.53
CA ALA A 507 10.37 -11.68 13.07
C ALA A 507 11.38 -10.74 12.39
N THR A 508 12.20 -11.32 11.51
CA THR A 508 13.46 -10.75 11.01
C THR A 508 13.34 -10.08 9.64
N GLY A 509 12.12 -9.99 9.10
CA GLY A 509 11.81 -9.24 7.88
C GLY A 509 12.12 -10.01 6.60
N PHE A 510 12.30 -9.26 5.51
CA PHE A 510 12.40 -9.80 4.16
C PHE A 510 13.60 -9.22 3.41
N ASP A 511 14.09 -9.98 2.44
CA ASP A 511 15.10 -9.52 1.51
C ASP A 511 14.44 -8.74 0.38
N VAL A 512 14.43 -7.42 0.54
CA VAL A 512 13.85 -6.50 -0.45
C VAL A 512 14.87 -6.07 -1.50
N ASN A 513 16.17 -6.30 -1.31
CA ASN A 513 17.19 -5.79 -2.24
C ASN A 513 17.35 -6.71 -3.46
N HIS A 514 17.12 -8.01 -3.29
CA HIS A 514 17.03 -8.95 -4.41
C HIS A 514 15.61 -8.98 -5.00
N GLN A 515 15.30 -7.95 -5.77
CA GLN A 515 13.99 -7.72 -6.40
C GLN A 515 13.58 -8.86 -7.34
N LEU A 516 12.28 -9.17 -7.39
CA LEU A 516 11.63 -10.22 -8.21
C LEU A 516 12.02 -11.69 -7.92
N GLY A 517 12.74 -11.99 -6.84
CA GLY A 517 13.02 -13.36 -6.40
C GLY A 517 13.81 -14.21 -7.43
N PRO A 518 13.94 -15.54 -7.25
CA PRO A 518 14.80 -16.38 -8.09
C PRO A 518 14.20 -16.66 -9.50
N LEU A 519 13.48 -15.71 -10.09
CA LEU A 519 12.96 -15.80 -11.45
C LEU A 519 14.12 -15.61 -12.45
N ASN A 520 14.31 -16.59 -13.34
CA ASN A 520 15.29 -16.52 -14.41
C ASN A 520 14.65 -15.89 -15.66
N ILE A 521 14.70 -14.55 -15.73
CA ILE A 521 14.14 -13.78 -16.85
C ILE A 521 15.26 -13.34 -17.77
N ARG A 522 15.13 -13.65 -19.07
CA ARG A 522 16.11 -13.31 -20.11
C ARG A 522 15.50 -12.42 -21.18
N GLY A 523 16.07 -11.24 -21.36
CA GLY A 523 15.68 -10.27 -22.37
C GLY A 523 16.37 -10.54 -23.71
N ARG A 524 16.57 -9.46 -24.49
CA ARG A 524 17.31 -9.48 -25.76
C ARG A 524 18.70 -10.09 -25.55
N ASP A 525 19.21 -10.79 -26.57
CA ASP A 525 20.53 -11.43 -26.58
C ASP A 525 20.78 -12.42 -25.42
N GLY A 526 19.72 -12.88 -24.74
CA GLY A 526 19.82 -13.83 -23.62
C GLY A 526 20.30 -13.22 -22.29
N VAL A 527 20.36 -11.88 -22.20
CA VAL A 527 20.79 -11.16 -20.99
C VAL A 527 19.84 -11.44 -19.83
N GLU A 528 20.40 -11.88 -18.69
CA GLU A 528 19.64 -12.15 -17.47
C GLU A 528 19.29 -10.87 -16.72
N LEU A 529 18.04 -10.74 -16.29
CA LEU A 529 17.54 -9.56 -15.56
C LEU A 529 18.32 -9.30 -14.28
N ASN A 530 18.57 -10.34 -13.48
CA ASN A 530 19.31 -10.22 -12.22
C ASN A 530 20.78 -9.84 -12.45
N THR A 531 21.37 -10.22 -13.59
CA THR A 531 22.70 -9.76 -13.98
C THR A 531 22.69 -8.29 -14.41
N ALA A 532 21.66 -7.86 -15.15
CA ALA A 532 21.51 -6.46 -15.54
C ALA A 532 21.30 -5.53 -14.34
N TRP A 533 20.64 -6.02 -13.29
CA TRP A 533 20.38 -5.26 -12.06
C TRP A 533 21.50 -5.29 -11.02
N GLY A 534 22.19 -6.42 -10.86
CA GLY A 534 23.17 -6.59 -9.78
C GLY A 534 22.58 -6.23 -8.41
N ASP A 535 23.34 -5.47 -7.61
CA ASP A 535 22.95 -5.05 -6.24
C ASP A 535 22.11 -3.75 -6.20
N SER A 536 21.70 -3.21 -7.35
CA SER A 536 20.95 -1.94 -7.44
C SER A 536 19.94 -1.99 -8.57
N ALA A 537 18.98 -2.90 -8.43
CA ALA A 537 17.88 -3.05 -9.38
C ALA A 537 17.17 -1.72 -9.65
N TYR A 538 16.87 -1.46 -10.91
CA TYR A 538 16.16 -0.26 -11.34
C TYR A 538 15.35 -0.49 -12.62
N ALA A 539 14.21 0.20 -12.72
CA ALA A 539 13.34 0.18 -13.88
C ALA A 539 12.77 1.57 -14.14
N TYR A 540 12.48 1.90 -15.39
CA TYR A 540 11.84 3.16 -15.73
C TYR A 540 10.42 3.19 -15.15
N LEU A 541 10.14 4.21 -14.32
CA LEU A 541 8.95 4.34 -13.46
C LEU A 541 8.71 3.13 -12.54
N GLY A 542 9.71 2.26 -12.36
CA GLY A 542 9.54 0.97 -11.68
C GLY A 542 8.77 -0.09 -12.48
N ILE A 543 8.52 0.16 -13.77
CA ILE A 543 7.62 -0.64 -14.62
C ILE A 543 8.38 -1.31 -15.75
N THR A 544 9.09 -0.57 -16.59
CA THR A 544 9.73 -1.13 -17.81
C THR A 544 11.24 -1.18 -17.69
N VAL A 545 11.89 -2.19 -18.28
CA VAL A 545 13.34 -2.40 -18.19
C VAL A 545 13.98 -2.35 -19.58
N PRO A 546 15.05 -1.56 -19.80
CA PRO A 546 15.78 -1.56 -21.08
C PRO A 546 16.26 -2.95 -21.46
N GLY A 547 16.07 -3.34 -22.73
CA GLY A 547 16.47 -4.67 -23.21
C GLY A 547 15.53 -5.82 -22.84
N PHE A 548 14.40 -5.56 -22.17
CA PHE A 548 13.36 -6.55 -21.87
C PHE A 548 12.03 -6.12 -22.51
N PRO A 549 11.80 -6.42 -23.79
CA PRO A 549 10.65 -5.89 -24.52
C PRO A 549 9.33 -6.48 -24.01
N ASN A 550 8.28 -5.66 -23.94
CA ASN A 550 6.96 -6.05 -23.42
C ASN A 550 6.99 -6.74 -22.04
N PHE A 551 8.03 -6.50 -21.25
CA PHE A 551 8.16 -6.95 -19.87
C PHE A 551 7.85 -5.81 -18.92
N PHE A 552 6.94 -6.06 -17.98
CA PHE A 552 6.45 -5.05 -17.05
C PHE A 552 6.54 -5.56 -15.61
N CYS A 553 7.07 -4.73 -14.72
CA CYS A 553 7.05 -4.95 -13.29
C CYS A 553 5.85 -4.24 -12.67
N MET A 554 5.18 -4.89 -11.73
CA MET A 554 4.29 -4.24 -10.77
C MET A 554 4.89 -4.34 -9.37
N PHE A 555 4.80 -3.25 -8.62
CA PHE A 555 5.59 -3.01 -7.42
C PHE A 555 7.10 -3.27 -7.63
N GLY A 556 7.62 -2.82 -8.78
CA GLY A 556 9.01 -3.05 -9.18
C GLY A 556 10.05 -2.19 -8.44
N PRO A 557 11.33 -2.31 -8.80
CA PRO A 557 12.41 -1.55 -8.16
C PRO A 557 12.14 -0.03 -8.16
N GLY A 558 12.50 0.65 -7.08
CA GLY A 558 12.30 2.09 -6.93
C GLY A 558 10.87 2.56 -6.65
N THR A 559 9.93 1.65 -6.35
CA THR A 559 8.51 2.00 -6.09
C THR A 559 8.07 1.83 -4.64
N ASN A 560 8.95 1.38 -3.75
CA ASN A 560 8.62 1.19 -2.35
C ASN A 560 8.56 2.52 -1.60
N ALA A 561 7.35 3.03 -1.40
CA ALA A 561 7.14 4.25 -0.63
C ALA A 561 7.22 3.97 0.88
N VAL A 562 8.18 4.61 1.55
CA VAL A 562 8.33 4.51 3.01
C VAL A 562 7.16 5.17 3.73
N ASN A 563 6.65 6.27 3.17
CA ASN A 563 5.60 7.09 3.75
C ASN A 563 4.44 7.22 2.75
N GLY A 564 3.20 7.13 3.25
CA GLY A 564 2.05 7.76 2.61
C GLY A 564 1.35 7.07 1.45
N ALA A 565 2.05 6.27 0.66
CA ALA A 565 1.43 5.66 -0.51
C ALA A 565 0.82 4.29 -0.19
N SER A 566 -0.44 4.11 -0.57
CA SER A 566 -1.05 2.77 -0.67
C SER A 566 -0.42 2.07 -1.86
N ILE A 567 0.08 0.85 -1.64
CA ILE A 567 0.62 0.06 -2.74
C ILE A 567 -0.44 -0.24 -3.79
N ILE A 568 -1.71 -0.32 -3.39
CA ILE A 568 -2.82 -0.54 -4.31
C ILE A 568 -2.96 0.62 -5.30
N TYR A 569 -2.87 1.85 -4.78
CA TYR A 569 -2.93 3.03 -5.65
C TYR A 569 -1.73 3.11 -6.60
N ASN A 570 -0.54 2.72 -6.12
CA ASN A 570 0.65 2.60 -6.96
C ASN A 570 0.46 1.54 -8.07
N SER A 571 -0.07 0.36 -7.74
CA SER A 571 -0.42 -0.71 -8.68
C SER A 571 -1.43 -0.23 -9.73
N GLU A 572 -2.43 0.58 -9.37
CA GLU A 572 -3.38 1.19 -10.33
C GLU A 572 -2.69 2.14 -11.30
N CYS A 573 -1.79 2.99 -10.81
CA CYS A 573 -0.96 3.86 -11.65
C CYS A 573 -0.09 3.04 -12.62
N GLN A 574 0.57 2.00 -12.12
CA GLN A 574 1.40 1.11 -12.94
C GLN A 574 0.59 0.40 -14.00
N MET A 575 -0.56 -0.17 -13.63
CA MET A 575 -1.39 -0.92 -14.57
C MET A 575 -1.95 -0.03 -15.68
N ARG A 576 -2.32 1.22 -15.38
CA ARG A 576 -2.69 2.22 -16.40
C ARG A 576 -1.55 2.43 -17.40
N TYR A 577 -0.33 2.61 -16.92
CA TYR A 577 0.84 2.79 -17.80
C TYR A 577 1.16 1.54 -18.63
N ILE A 578 1.02 0.34 -18.04
CA ILE A 578 1.19 -0.94 -18.73
C ILE A 578 0.16 -1.08 -19.85
N MET A 579 -1.12 -0.77 -19.58
CA MET A 579 -2.17 -0.79 -20.61
C MET A 579 -1.85 0.19 -21.75
N GLY A 580 -1.38 1.39 -21.43
CA GLY A 580 -0.92 2.35 -22.44
C GLY A 580 0.27 1.84 -23.26
N SER A 581 1.20 1.12 -22.63
CA SER A 581 2.36 0.53 -23.33
C SER A 581 1.94 -0.60 -24.28
N ILE A 582 1.00 -1.45 -23.86
CA ILE A 582 0.42 -2.48 -24.73
C ILE A 582 -0.32 -1.84 -25.90
N ASP A 583 -1.12 -0.81 -25.62
CA ASP A 583 -1.87 -0.07 -26.65
C ASP A 583 -0.94 0.61 -27.66
N MET A 584 0.15 1.22 -27.19
CA MET A 584 1.19 1.81 -28.06
C MET A 584 1.78 0.77 -29.03
N VAL A 585 2.00 -0.47 -28.57
CA VAL A 585 2.46 -1.57 -29.44
C VAL A 585 1.38 -1.97 -30.44
N LEU A 586 0.14 -2.15 -29.98
CA LEU A 586 -0.96 -2.62 -30.82
C LEU A 586 -1.42 -1.59 -31.86
N ALA A 587 -1.69 -0.36 -31.44
CA ALA A 587 -2.15 0.73 -32.30
C ALA A 587 -1.06 1.17 -33.30
N GLY A 588 0.21 1.06 -32.91
CA GLY A 588 1.36 1.31 -33.78
C GLY A 588 1.74 0.13 -34.69
N GLU A 589 1.03 -1.01 -34.61
CA GLU A 589 1.31 -2.24 -35.36
C GLU A 589 2.75 -2.77 -35.17
N PHE A 590 3.27 -2.63 -33.95
CA PHE A 590 4.60 -3.13 -33.58
C PHE A 590 4.54 -4.54 -32.95
N GLY A 591 5.66 -5.25 -32.99
CA GLY A 591 5.90 -6.49 -32.28
C GLY A 591 6.21 -6.25 -30.81
N SER A 592 7.03 -5.24 -30.53
CA SER A 592 7.55 -4.97 -29.19
C SER A 592 7.90 -3.51 -28.92
N ALA A 593 7.83 -3.14 -27.64
CA ALA A 593 8.36 -1.91 -27.10
C ALA A 593 9.35 -2.22 -25.96
N ALA A 594 10.52 -1.59 -25.98
CA ALA A 594 11.46 -1.58 -24.87
C ALA A 594 11.86 -0.13 -24.57
N VAL A 595 11.85 0.28 -23.30
CA VAL A 595 12.30 1.63 -22.94
C VAL A 595 13.77 1.81 -23.30
N ARG A 596 14.12 2.99 -23.82
CA ARG A 596 15.51 3.33 -24.16
C ARG A 596 16.38 3.36 -22.91
N ALA A 597 17.62 2.89 -23.03
CA ALA A 597 18.55 2.82 -21.91
C ALA A 597 18.85 4.21 -21.30
N ASP A 598 19.08 5.22 -22.13
CA ASP A 598 19.40 6.57 -21.65
C ASP A 598 18.22 7.26 -20.94
N VAL A 599 16.98 6.93 -21.31
CA VAL A 599 15.77 7.41 -20.61
C VAL A 599 15.67 6.78 -19.22
N CYS A 600 15.89 5.47 -19.13
CA CYS A 600 15.91 4.75 -17.86
C CYS A 600 17.05 5.24 -16.94
N ASP A 601 18.23 5.48 -17.50
CA ASP A 601 19.39 5.99 -16.77
C ASP A 601 19.17 7.41 -16.24
N ASP A 602 18.56 8.30 -17.04
CA ASP A 602 18.20 9.64 -16.58
C ASP A 602 17.18 9.60 -15.43
N TYR A 603 16.16 8.76 -15.54
CA TYR A 603 15.17 8.57 -14.48
C TYR A 603 15.84 8.05 -13.20
N ASN A 604 16.75 7.07 -13.31
CA ASN A 604 17.54 6.58 -12.18
C ASN A 604 18.36 7.67 -11.52
N ARG A 605 19.10 8.45 -12.32
CA ARG A 605 19.90 9.57 -11.81
C ARG A 605 19.04 10.55 -11.02
N ARG A 606 17.89 10.99 -11.57
CA ARG A 606 16.96 11.89 -10.88
C ARG A 606 16.41 11.28 -9.59
N SER A 607 16.06 9.99 -9.62
CA SER A 607 15.59 9.25 -8.45
C SER A 607 16.65 9.22 -7.35
N GLN A 608 17.89 8.85 -7.66
CA GLN A 608 18.99 8.82 -6.68
C GLN A 608 19.32 10.22 -6.15
N GLU A 609 19.27 11.27 -6.98
CA GLU A 609 19.44 12.66 -6.54
C GLU A 609 18.36 13.09 -5.55
N ARG A 610 17.10 12.71 -5.79
CA ARG A 610 16.00 12.95 -4.86
C ARG A 610 16.18 12.17 -3.57
N LEU A 611 16.44 10.86 -3.64
CA LEU A 611 16.59 9.98 -2.49
C LEU A 611 17.67 10.47 -1.51
N LYS A 612 18.77 11.07 -2.00
CA LYS A 612 19.83 11.67 -1.16
C LYS A 612 19.36 12.78 -0.24
N ARG A 613 18.27 13.48 -0.59
CA ARG A 613 17.74 14.62 0.15
C ARG A 613 16.62 14.24 1.11
N MET A 614 16.37 12.96 1.28
CA MET A 614 15.17 12.49 1.95
C MET A 614 15.54 11.73 3.22
N VAL A 615 14.66 11.74 4.20
CA VAL A 615 14.90 11.32 5.59
C VAL A 615 15.45 9.89 5.72
N TYR A 616 15.07 8.98 4.82
CA TYR A 616 15.55 7.58 4.80
C TYR A 616 17.04 7.45 4.43
N SER A 617 17.61 8.45 3.76
CA SER A 617 19.05 8.53 3.45
C SER A 617 19.85 9.27 4.53
N HIS A 618 19.19 9.79 5.56
CA HIS A 618 19.86 10.52 6.63
C HIS A 618 20.95 9.65 7.31
N PRO A 619 22.15 10.19 7.61
CA PRO A 619 23.26 9.40 8.16
C PRO A 619 22.94 8.66 9.46
N ALA A 620 22.11 9.24 10.33
CA ALA A 620 21.67 8.59 11.57
C ALA A 620 20.80 7.34 11.34
N VAL A 621 20.21 7.17 10.15
CA VAL A 621 19.50 5.95 9.75
C VAL A 621 20.54 4.90 9.32
N SER A 622 21.35 4.44 10.27
CA SER A 622 22.52 3.59 10.02
C SER A 622 22.17 2.13 9.72
N THR A 623 21.03 1.65 10.18
CA THR A 623 20.60 0.25 10.06
C THR A 623 19.24 0.15 9.37
N SER A 624 19.21 0.13 8.04
CA SER A 624 17.96 0.01 7.27
C SER A 624 18.04 -1.15 6.30
N TYR A 625 17.00 -1.98 6.24
CA TYR A 625 16.92 -3.09 5.28
C TYR A 625 16.77 -2.60 3.83
N TYR A 626 16.44 -1.31 3.64
CA TYR A 626 16.41 -0.66 2.34
C TYR A 626 17.81 -0.35 1.77
N LYS A 627 18.85 -0.31 2.61
CA LYS A 627 20.21 0.04 2.18
C LYS A 627 20.95 -1.20 1.67
N ASN A 628 21.52 -1.11 0.48
CA ASN A 628 22.43 -2.14 -0.04
C ASN A 628 23.85 -2.00 0.53
N ALA A 629 24.77 -2.87 0.11
CA ALA A 629 26.16 -2.88 0.57
C ALA A 629 26.92 -1.56 0.29
N ALA A 630 26.51 -0.79 -0.73
CA ALA A 630 27.07 0.52 -1.06
C ALA A 630 26.38 1.68 -0.32
N GLY A 631 25.33 1.41 0.47
CA GLY A 631 24.55 2.42 1.18
C GLY A 631 23.46 3.11 0.34
N HIS A 632 23.27 2.68 -0.91
CA HIS A 632 22.16 3.15 -1.77
C HIS A 632 20.84 2.50 -1.33
N VAL A 633 19.72 3.15 -1.68
CA VAL A 633 18.36 2.68 -1.38
C VAL A 633 17.56 2.39 -2.66
N PRO A 634 18.00 1.41 -3.49
CA PRO A 634 17.49 1.19 -4.84
C PRO A 634 16.01 0.78 -4.90
N THR A 635 15.47 0.30 -3.78
CA THR A 635 14.09 -0.18 -3.67
C THR A 635 13.09 0.95 -3.44
N LEU A 636 13.55 2.10 -2.90
CA LEU A 636 12.67 3.15 -2.40
C LEU A 636 12.19 4.10 -3.49
N TYR A 637 10.96 4.58 -3.30
CA TYR A 637 10.37 5.68 -4.07
C TYR A 637 10.51 7.00 -3.30
N GLY A 638 11.06 8.02 -3.95
CA GLY A 638 11.37 9.31 -3.30
C GLY A 638 10.63 10.52 -3.83
N PHE A 639 9.81 10.37 -4.86
CA PHE A 639 9.01 11.46 -5.43
C PHE A 639 7.61 11.49 -4.81
N ARG A 640 6.83 12.52 -5.14
CA ARG A 640 5.43 12.65 -4.75
C ARG A 640 4.58 11.60 -5.47
N ILE A 641 3.47 11.17 -4.87
CA ILE A 641 2.55 10.25 -5.55
C ILE A 641 1.81 10.98 -6.68
N PHE A 642 1.59 12.29 -6.54
CA PHE A 642 1.16 13.18 -7.63
C PHE A 642 2.07 13.09 -8.86
N ASP A 643 3.40 13.17 -8.66
CA ASP A 643 4.36 13.08 -9.75
C ASP A 643 4.28 11.70 -10.42
N TYR A 644 4.11 10.63 -9.62
CA TYR A 644 3.91 9.27 -10.14
C TYR A 644 2.66 9.17 -11.00
N TRP A 645 1.53 9.64 -10.48
CA TRP A 645 0.24 9.65 -11.16
C TRP A 645 0.35 10.35 -12.52
N LYS A 646 1.02 11.50 -12.55
CA LYS A 646 1.25 12.26 -13.78
C LYS A 646 2.13 11.51 -14.78
N TRP A 647 3.26 10.96 -14.35
CA TRP A 647 4.19 10.25 -15.24
C TRP A 647 3.64 8.91 -15.74
N THR A 648 2.78 8.27 -14.95
CA THR A 648 2.15 6.98 -15.30
C THR A 648 0.85 7.12 -16.09
N ASN A 649 0.45 8.34 -16.45
CA ASN A 649 -0.80 8.56 -17.16
C ASN A 649 -0.81 7.93 -18.57
N ARG A 650 0.28 8.10 -19.34
CA ARG A 650 0.50 7.47 -20.66
C ARG A 650 1.99 7.31 -20.96
N PRO A 651 2.43 6.26 -21.69
CA PRO A 651 3.79 6.20 -22.22
C PRO A 651 4.00 7.24 -23.34
N ASN A 652 5.23 7.71 -23.44
CA ASN A 652 5.67 8.57 -24.54
C ASN A 652 6.46 7.70 -25.55
N ALA A 653 5.97 7.58 -26.79
CA ALA A 653 6.59 6.72 -27.80
C ALA A 653 8.07 7.07 -28.08
N ASP A 654 8.47 8.34 -27.95
CA ASP A 654 9.86 8.79 -28.17
C ASP A 654 10.85 8.26 -27.11
N GLU A 655 10.34 7.73 -26.00
CA GLU A 655 11.12 7.11 -24.93
C GLU A 655 11.37 5.61 -25.18
N TYR A 656 10.77 5.04 -26.22
CA TYR A 656 10.80 3.60 -26.49
C TYR A 656 11.47 3.26 -27.81
N GLU A 657 12.18 2.13 -27.81
CA GLU A 657 12.54 1.40 -29.01
C GLU A 657 11.37 0.51 -29.43
N LEU A 658 10.68 0.91 -30.49
CA LEU A 658 9.58 0.17 -31.10
C LEU A 658 10.13 -0.69 -32.24
N ARG A 659 9.81 -1.99 -32.25
CA ARG A 659 10.26 -2.93 -33.29
C ARG A 659 9.09 -3.75 -33.84
N PRO A 660 9.11 -4.13 -35.14
CA PRO A 660 8.10 -4.99 -35.75
C PRO A 660 7.87 -6.32 -35.06
#